data_AF-A0A0W8D2P9-F1
#
_entry.id   AF-A0A0W8D2P9-F1
#
_cell.length_a   1.000
_cell.length_b   1.000
_cell.length_c   1.000
_cell.angle_alpha   90.00
_cell.angle_beta   90.00
_cell.angle_gamma   90.00
#
_symmetry.space_group_name_H-M   'P 1'
#
loop_
_entity.id
_entity.type
_entity.pdbx_description
1 polymer ?
#
loop_
_entity_poly.entity_id
_entity_poly.type
_entity_poly.pdbx_seq_one_letter_code
_entity_poly.pdbx_strand_id
1 'polypeptide(L)'
;MPAFLAAVIPTAQGMFRFDCFNNLVVDRVDPIVNPSEASGHLHAVSGGNGFSMNADGAAMKASTCTSCPIGADLSAYWVPQLYVKFKNGTGYGLVESHQIVYYESRPMGDEKVIAFPDGLKMLAGNPTLREKGDSTEEKAITWVCLDYDNPHPEQQGIPNFKCPNGLRGQVNFPMCWNGVDLDSLDHKSHVAYATGLDGGSCPDGWKKMVKIFYEAFYNVAQYDDEWDGDQHPFVLANGDRTGFGFHGDFLNGWDIDVLQAAVDQCASKNYFNSGECAPLSASFSDKAPEARCTTQSEIVEDIMTVAKLPGNNPVDDEIAEPASNQTSSFSNSTFSSGSARSAEINAESANTEDSVAGVHPLSTHGKALTKRSFQNWHDYQDTMPSYRRIQVHTYSTDFNKATEIVVEPELPTAGPGNIVVENRFLGINATDVNITNGGYGRTTLPVKCGLEAAGVVVDVGEGVSDINVGDNVAYSSIGAFSEYLEVPASKIIKSPELSPALVPLTVCAVSASLALEKAGQMKSNETVFVSAAAGATGQFAVQLAKLAGNHVIGACSSDEKVEYLKSLGVDRPINYKKEDLNAVLKKEYPSGIDLAFEGVGGDMFKAVLDNIAIFGRIIVFGNCSHYHGDAGNDPQYGYQQNRKMQLRSASLRGFQRRHHPKDEPEHLKRLVKLVQEGKLKAGVDPTVFKGFEGIPKALERLYAQKNIGKLIVRL
;
A
#
# COMPACT_ATOMS: atom_id res chain seq x y z
N MET A 1 32.41 -20.25 -65.39
CA MET A 1 32.84 -20.34 -63.98
C MET A 1 33.94 -19.32 -63.75
N PRO A 2 34.03 -18.68 -62.58
CA PRO A 2 32.96 -18.12 -61.76
C PRO A 2 33.29 -16.67 -61.30
N ALA A 3 32.28 -15.92 -60.83
CA ALA A 3 32.49 -14.81 -59.90
C ALA A 3 31.28 -14.79 -58.96
N PHE A 4 31.50 -15.25 -57.72
CA PHE A 4 30.52 -15.17 -56.64
C PHE A 4 30.50 -13.73 -56.13
N LEU A 5 29.31 -13.11 -56.15
CA LEU A 5 29.02 -11.89 -55.40
C LEU A 5 29.06 -12.24 -53.90
N ALA A 6 29.85 -11.48 -53.14
CA ALA A 6 29.84 -11.52 -51.69
C ALA A 6 28.49 -10.97 -51.19
N ALA A 7 27.76 -11.79 -50.43
CA ALA A 7 26.59 -11.35 -49.68
C ALA A 7 27.06 -10.41 -48.55
N VAL A 8 26.49 -9.21 -48.52
CA VAL A 8 26.65 -8.25 -47.42
C VAL A 8 25.99 -8.87 -46.18
N ILE A 9 26.78 -9.05 -45.13
CA ILE A 9 26.32 -9.49 -43.80
C ILE A 9 25.49 -8.34 -43.21
N PRO A 10 24.26 -8.56 -42.71
CA PRO A 10 23.54 -7.52 -41.98
C PRO A 10 24.34 -7.18 -40.72
N THR A 11 24.77 -5.92 -40.60
CA THR A 11 25.40 -5.38 -39.40
C THR A 11 24.42 -5.52 -38.24
N ALA A 12 24.83 -6.19 -37.16
CA ALA A 12 24.06 -6.20 -35.93
C ALA A 12 23.77 -4.76 -35.50
N GLN A 13 22.49 -4.41 -35.38
CA GLN A 13 22.09 -3.10 -34.86
C GLN A 13 22.18 -3.17 -33.33
N GLY A 14 23.21 -2.58 -32.74
CA GLY A 14 23.43 -2.68 -31.31
C GLY A 14 22.41 -1.91 -30.48
N MET A 15 22.14 -2.46 -29.30
CA MET A 15 21.27 -1.90 -28.27
C MET A 15 21.86 -2.18 -26.90
N PHE A 16 21.53 -1.35 -25.92
CA PHE A 16 21.69 -1.69 -24.51
C PHE A 16 20.33 -1.58 -23.81
N ARG A 17 20.11 -2.43 -22.81
CA ARG A 17 18.90 -2.38 -22.00
C ARG A 17 19.20 -2.50 -20.53
N PHE A 18 18.25 -2.09 -19.72
CA PHE A 18 18.30 -2.24 -18.28
C PHE A 18 16.91 -2.49 -17.71
N ASP A 19 16.89 -3.25 -16.63
CA ASP A 19 15.71 -3.53 -15.82
C ASP A 19 15.75 -2.61 -14.60
N CYS A 20 14.73 -1.78 -14.42
CA CYS A 20 14.68 -0.89 -13.27
C CYS A 20 14.32 -1.69 -12.02
N PHE A 21 15.01 -1.44 -10.91
CA PHE A 21 14.87 -2.22 -9.67
C PHE A 21 13.49 -2.10 -9.02
N ASN A 22 12.80 -0.98 -9.25
CA ASN A 22 11.46 -0.69 -8.76
C ASN A 22 10.84 0.47 -9.55
N ASN A 23 9.51 0.60 -9.46
CA ASN A 23 8.84 1.86 -9.74
C ASN A 23 9.31 2.90 -8.70
N LEU A 24 9.78 4.05 -9.16
CA LEU A 24 10.11 5.21 -8.33
C LEU A 24 8.89 5.67 -7.52
N VAL A 25 7.72 5.75 -8.17
CA VAL A 25 6.43 6.09 -7.57
C VAL A 25 5.30 5.60 -8.48
N VAL A 26 4.12 5.38 -7.91
CA VAL A 26 2.87 5.25 -8.67
C VAL A 26 1.99 6.44 -8.30
N ASP A 27 1.75 7.35 -9.25
CA ASP A 27 1.13 8.65 -8.99
C ASP A 27 0.38 9.19 -10.23
N ARG A 28 -0.56 10.13 -10.04
CA ARG A 28 -1.21 10.86 -11.16
C ARG A 28 -0.40 12.10 -11.56
N VAL A 29 0.92 12.05 -11.36
CA VAL A 29 1.82 13.12 -11.74
C VAL A 29 2.19 12.95 -13.20
N ASP A 30 2.10 14.04 -13.96
CA ASP A 30 2.48 14.08 -15.38
C ASP A 30 3.01 15.49 -15.73
N PRO A 31 4.33 15.70 -15.67
CA PRO A 31 4.94 16.99 -15.97
C PRO A 31 5.00 17.34 -17.46
N ILE A 32 4.54 16.44 -18.35
CA ILE A 32 4.43 16.71 -19.79
C ILE A 32 3.02 17.23 -20.08
N VAL A 33 2.00 16.41 -19.82
CA VAL A 33 0.62 16.68 -20.25
C VAL A 33 -0.15 17.54 -19.25
N ASN A 34 0.11 17.40 -17.94
CA ASN A 34 -0.62 18.09 -16.88
C ASN A 34 0.31 18.76 -15.86
N PRO A 35 1.21 19.68 -16.30
CA PRO A 35 2.10 20.36 -15.36
C PRO A 35 1.30 21.15 -14.31
N SER A 36 1.74 21.09 -13.05
CA SER A 36 1.08 21.70 -11.88
C SER A 36 -0.33 21.18 -11.55
N GLU A 37 -0.83 20.16 -12.22
CA GLU A 37 -2.15 19.58 -11.99
C GLU A 37 -2.08 18.06 -11.93
N ALA A 38 -3.13 17.43 -11.40
CA ALA A 38 -3.22 15.99 -11.40
C ALA A 38 -3.62 15.48 -12.78
N SER A 39 -2.84 14.55 -13.34
CA SER A 39 -3.12 13.86 -14.60
C SER A 39 -4.44 13.12 -14.55
N GLY A 40 -5.06 12.92 -15.72
CA GLY A 40 -6.32 12.21 -15.86
C GLY A 40 -6.31 10.83 -15.21
N HIS A 41 -5.20 10.09 -15.30
CA HIS A 41 -5.05 8.73 -14.79
C HIS A 41 -3.72 8.51 -14.05
N LEU A 42 -3.57 7.32 -13.46
CA LEU A 42 -2.43 6.93 -12.66
C LEU A 42 -1.31 6.35 -13.52
N HIS A 43 -0.07 6.70 -13.21
CA HIS A 43 1.12 6.24 -13.90
C HIS A 43 2.01 5.39 -12.98
N ALA A 44 2.60 4.33 -13.54
CA ALA A 44 3.77 3.69 -12.96
C ALA A 44 5.02 4.39 -13.49
N VAL A 45 5.83 4.97 -12.59
CA VAL A 45 6.98 5.80 -12.93
C VAL A 45 8.26 5.11 -12.48
N SER A 46 9.27 5.06 -13.34
CA SER A 46 10.65 4.64 -13.04
C SER A 46 11.63 5.76 -13.37
N GLY A 47 12.80 5.76 -12.71
CA GLY A 47 13.90 6.69 -13.01
C GLY A 47 14.32 7.59 -11.84
N GLY A 48 14.73 8.82 -12.15
CA GLY A 48 15.32 9.77 -11.19
C GLY A 48 14.33 10.39 -10.19
N ASN A 49 14.73 10.56 -8.93
CA ASN A 49 13.87 11.13 -7.88
C ASN A 49 13.61 12.65 -7.96
N GLY A 50 14.10 13.33 -9.00
CA GLY A 50 13.71 14.70 -9.36
C GLY A 50 12.32 14.80 -10.01
N PHE A 51 11.66 13.66 -10.28
CA PHE A 51 10.30 13.60 -10.81
C PHE A 51 9.29 14.25 -9.85
N SER A 52 8.45 15.14 -10.39
CA SER A 52 7.46 15.96 -9.67
C SER A 52 6.43 16.52 -10.66
N MET A 53 5.34 17.14 -10.19
CA MET A 53 4.33 17.79 -11.06
C MET A 53 4.88 18.85 -12.01
N ASN A 54 6.09 19.36 -11.75
CA ASN A 54 6.72 20.42 -12.54
C ASN A 54 8.13 20.03 -13.00
N ALA A 55 8.45 18.73 -13.03
CA ALA A 55 9.77 18.29 -13.42
C ALA A 55 10.11 18.72 -14.87
N ASP A 56 11.31 19.26 -15.03
CA ASP A 56 11.95 19.53 -16.31
C ASP A 56 13.33 18.84 -16.35
N GLY A 57 14.09 19.03 -17.43
CA GLY A 57 15.42 18.42 -17.55
C GLY A 57 16.39 18.84 -16.43
N ALA A 58 16.25 20.05 -15.87
CA ALA A 58 17.08 20.50 -14.77
C ALA A 58 16.72 19.80 -13.46
N ALA A 59 15.42 19.62 -13.18
CA ALA A 59 14.94 18.85 -12.03
C ALA A 59 15.41 17.39 -12.10
N MET A 60 15.31 16.75 -13.28
CA MET A 60 15.76 15.37 -13.45
C MET A 60 17.26 15.21 -13.21
N LYS A 61 18.10 16.12 -13.73
CA LYS A 61 19.55 16.09 -13.46
C LYS A 61 19.93 16.43 -12.03
N ALA A 62 19.05 17.08 -11.28
CA ALA A 62 19.23 17.33 -9.84
C ALA A 62 18.85 16.12 -8.98
N SER A 63 18.37 15.02 -9.57
CA SER A 63 18.06 13.78 -8.85
C SER A 63 19.29 13.29 -8.08
N THR A 64 19.07 12.86 -6.83
CA THR A 64 20.11 12.30 -5.96
C THR A 64 20.20 10.78 -6.07
N CYS A 65 19.19 10.14 -6.67
CA CYS A 65 19.16 8.71 -6.97
C CYS A 65 18.27 8.43 -8.19
N THR A 66 18.37 7.21 -8.73
CA THR A 66 17.49 6.67 -9.77
C THR A 66 17.03 5.26 -9.39
N SER A 67 15.82 4.87 -9.78
CA SER A 67 15.32 3.50 -9.57
C SER A 67 15.86 2.49 -10.60
N CYS A 68 16.64 2.96 -11.58
CA CYS A 68 17.23 2.15 -12.64
C CYS A 68 18.74 1.91 -12.41
N PRO A 69 19.36 0.89 -13.01
CA PRO A 69 20.71 0.44 -12.65
C PRO A 69 21.84 1.32 -13.20
N ILE A 70 21.55 2.32 -14.03
CA ILE A 70 22.57 3.21 -14.59
C ILE A 70 22.47 4.57 -13.89
N GLY A 71 23.41 4.88 -13.00
CA GLY A 71 23.40 6.14 -12.24
C GLY A 71 23.61 7.40 -13.07
N ALA A 72 24.12 7.27 -14.31
CA ALA A 72 24.19 8.37 -15.28
C ALA A 72 22.85 8.64 -15.98
N ASP A 73 21.85 7.79 -15.76
CA ASP A 73 20.50 7.93 -16.26
C ASP A 73 19.56 8.37 -15.13
N LEU A 74 19.31 9.68 -15.09
CA LEU A 74 18.35 10.27 -14.17
C LEU A 74 17.04 10.63 -14.89
N SER A 75 16.77 10.05 -16.06
CA SER A 75 15.53 10.28 -16.80
C SER A 75 14.32 9.77 -16.04
N ALA A 76 13.11 10.17 -16.46
CA ALA A 76 11.87 9.57 -16.01
C ALA A 76 11.18 8.83 -17.16
N TYR A 77 10.65 7.66 -16.82
CA TYR A 77 9.97 6.74 -17.72
C TYR A 77 8.63 6.39 -17.08
N TRP A 78 7.51 6.64 -17.74
CA TRP A 78 6.22 6.24 -17.17
C TRP A 78 5.22 5.74 -18.19
N VAL A 79 4.30 4.91 -17.70
CA VAL A 79 3.22 4.28 -18.47
C VAL A 79 1.96 4.25 -17.60
N PRO A 80 0.76 4.11 -18.17
CA PRO A 80 -0.47 3.92 -17.40
C PRO A 80 -0.40 2.69 -16.51
N GLN A 81 -0.80 2.84 -15.25
CA GLN A 81 -0.89 1.72 -14.31
C GLN A 81 -2.01 0.75 -14.72
N LEU A 82 -1.78 -0.55 -14.58
CA LEU A 82 -2.80 -1.58 -14.81
C LEU A 82 -3.53 -1.93 -13.51
N TYR A 83 -4.83 -2.16 -13.63
CA TYR A 83 -5.72 -2.62 -12.57
C TYR A 83 -6.39 -3.94 -12.95
N VAL A 84 -6.75 -4.74 -11.96
CA VAL A 84 -7.67 -5.87 -12.08
C VAL A 84 -9.05 -5.42 -11.60
N LYS A 85 -10.11 -5.65 -12.37
CA LYS A 85 -11.49 -5.47 -11.94
C LYS A 85 -11.97 -6.73 -11.21
N PHE A 86 -12.37 -6.59 -9.95
CA PHE A 86 -12.84 -7.74 -9.18
C PHE A 86 -14.23 -8.19 -9.63
N LYS A 87 -14.37 -9.49 -9.90
CA LYS A 87 -15.60 -10.14 -10.36
C LYS A 87 -16.77 -9.97 -9.40
N ASN A 88 -16.48 -9.86 -8.10
CA ASN A 88 -17.46 -9.63 -7.06
C ASN A 88 -18.05 -8.20 -7.05
N GLY A 89 -17.57 -7.30 -7.91
CA GLY A 89 -18.04 -5.92 -8.01
C GLY A 89 -17.52 -4.98 -6.90
N THR A 90 -16.52 -5.41 -6.12
CA THR A 90 -15.97 -4.59 -5.01
C THR A 90 -15.02 -3.47 -5.47
N GLY A 91 -14.67 -3.44 -6.75
CA GLY A 91 -13.87 -2.39 -7.36
C GLY A 91 -12.68 -2.93 -8.12
N TYR A 92 -11.55 -2.26 -7.98
CA TYR A 92 -10.32 -2.47 -8.74
C TYR A 92 -9.11 -2.66 -7.81
N GLY A 93 -8.23 -3.60 -8.14
CA GLY A 93 -6.95 -3.81 -7.45
C GLY A 93 -5.77 -3.41 -8.33
N LEU A 94 -4.76 -2.76 -7.76
CA LEU A 94 -3.54 -2.41 -8.49
C LEU A 94 -2.77 -3.69 -8.87
N VAL A 95 -2.40 -3.84 -10.15
CA VAL A 95 -1.57 -4.95 -10.62
C VAL A 95 -0.10 -4.56 -10.53
N GLU A 96 0.70 -5.33 -9.80
CA GLU A 96 2.14 -5.08 -9.69
C GLU A 96 2.80 -5.00 -11.07
N SER A 97 3.63 -3.98 -11.26
CA SER A 97 4.29 -3.67 -12.52
C SER A 97 5.80 -3.49 -12.36
N HIS A 98 6.54 -3.84 -13.41
CA HIS A 98 7.97 -3.52 -13.54
C HIS A 98 8.28 -3.06 -14.97
N GLN A 99 9.40 -2.36 -15.17
CA GLN A 99 9.75 -1.77 -16.47
C GLN A 99 11.18 -2.10 -16.88
N ILE A 100 11.33 -2.51 -18.14
CA ILE A 100 12.63 -2.63 -18.83
C ILE A 100 12.70 -1.56 -19.92
N VAL A 101 13.82 -0.84 -19.95
CA VAL A 101 14.07 0.23 -20.92
C VAL A 101 15.20 -0.18 -21.86
N TYR A 102 14.98 0.06 -23.15
CA TYR A 102 15.89 -0.26 -24.24
C TYR A 102 16.33 1.02 -24.94
N TYR A 103 17.63 1.11 -25.22
CA TYR A 103 18.24 2.15 -26.03
C TYR A 103 18.83 1.51 -27.28
N GLU A 104 18.27 1.84 -28.44
CA GLU A 104 18.58 1.16 -29.69
C GLU A 104 19.14 2.17 -30.71
N SER A 105 20.38 1.96 -31.17
CA SER A 105 21.06 2.96 -32.01
C SER A 105 20.53 2.98 -33.45
N ARG A 106 20.18 1.81 -34.01
CA ARG A 106 19.50 1.63 -35.31
C ARG A 106 19.98 2.54 -36.49
N PRO A 107 21.29 2.68 -36.77
CA PRO A 107 21.75 3.50 -37.89
C PRO A 107 21.42 2.88 -39.26
N MET A 108 21.27 3.75 -40.27
CA MET A 108 21.09 3.47 -41.69
C MET A 108 22.28 4.05 -42.46
N GLY A 109 23.14 3.18 -42.99
CA GLY A 109 24.36 3.60 -43.69
C GLY A 109 25.32 4.35 -42.75
N ASP A 110 25.85 5.48 -43.21
CA ASP A 110 26.80 6.31 -42.47
C ASP A 110 26.12 7.44 -41.66
N GLU A 111 24.80 7.36 -41.44
CA GLU A 111 24.09 8.39 -40.68
C GLU A 111 24.54 8.43 -39.21
N LYS A 112 24.65 9.63 -38.66
CA LYS A 112 25.01 9.82 -37.25
C LYS A 112 23.78 9.72 -36.37
N VAL A 113 23.84 8.81 -35.39
CA VAL A 113 22.86 8.69 -34.29
C VAL A 113 23.34 9.54 -33.13
N ILE A 114 22.45 10.35 -32.55
CA ILE A 114 22.79 11.24 -31.44
C ILE A 114 22.10 10.83 -30.14
N ALA A 115 22.71 11.16 -29.01
CA ALA A 115 22.06 11.16 -27.71
C ALA A 115 20.90 12.18 -27.68
N PHE A 116 19.98 12.00 -26.74
CA PHE A 116 18.88 12.93 -26.53
C PHE A 116 19.40 14.31 -26.11
N PRO A 117 18.85 15.41 -26.66
CA PRO A 117 19.13 16.74 -26.15
C PRO A 117 18.60 16.88 -24.72
N ASP A 118 19.26 17.73 -23.95
CA ASP A 118 18.94 17.98 -22.54
C ASP A 118 17.48 18.39 -22.36
N GLY A 119 16.74 17.70 -21.48
CA GLY A 119 15.33 18.02 -21.20
C GLY A 119 14.35 17.70 -22.34
N LEU A 120 14.73 16.90 -23.34
CA LEU A 120 13.78 16.36 -24.32
C LEU A 120 12.62 15.64 -23.61
N LYS A 121 11.40 15.95 -24.04
CA LYS A 121 10.17 15.25 -23.65
C LYS A 121 9.67 14.43 -24.82
N MET A 122 9.08 13.27 -24.58
CA MET A 122 8.40 12.52 -25.64
C MET A 122 7.17 11.80 -25.10
N LEU A 123 6.13 11.74 -25.91
CA LEU A 123 4.95 10.92 -25.70
C LEU A 123 4.76 9.97 -26.88
N ALA A 124 4.49 8.70 -26.59
CA ALA A 124 4.27 7.67 -27.60
C ALA A 124 2.97 6.91 -27.33
N GLY A 125 2.10 6.84 -28.33
CA GLY A 125 0.79 6.20 -28.22
C GLY A 125 -0.35 7.21 -28.07
N ASN A 126 -1.56 6.71 -27.84
CA ASN A 126 -2.75 7.54 -27.74
C ASN A 126 -3.62 7.10 -26.55
N PRO A 127 -3.68 7.87 -25.46
CA PRO A 127 -4.43 7.51 -24.25
C PRO A 127 -5.95 7.34 -24.47
N THR A 128 -6.51 7.90 -25.54
CA THR A 128 -7.95 7.86 -25.81
C THR A 128 -8.35 6.77 -26.79
N LEU A 129 -7.40 6.02 -27.35
CA LEU A 129 -7.70 4.96 -28.31
C LEU A 129 -8.35 3.76 -27.60
N ARG A 130 -9.39 3.17 -28.23
CA ARG A 130 -10.16 2.02 -27.70
C ARG A 130 -10.35 0.91 -28.72
N GLU A 131 -9.78 1.08 -29.91
CA GLU A 131 -9.87 0.10 -30.99
C GLU A 131 -8.55 0.04 -31.74
N LYS A 132 -8.39 -0.99 -32.56
CA LYS A 132 -7.19 -1.23 -33.33
C LYS A 132 -6.91 -0.05 -34.27
N GLY A 133 -5.70 0.50 -34.17
CA GLY A 133 -5.24 1.59 -35.02
C GLY A 133 -4.29 1.14 -36.13
N ASP A 134 -4.21 1.97 -37.16
CA ASP A 134 -3.45 1.70 -38.38
C ASP A 134 -2.32 2.69 -38.66
N SER A 135 -2.29 3.82 -37.93
CA SER A 135 -1.17 4.74 -38.00
C SER A 135 0.09 4.12 -37.40
N THR A 136 1.26 4.68 -37.74
CA THR A 136 2.54 4.24 -37.18
C THR A 136 2.56 4.36 -35.66
N GLU A 137 1.99 5.44 -35.11
CA GLU A 137 1.89 5.65 -33.66
C GLU A 137 1.06 4.56 -32.97
N GLU A 138 -0.07 4.18 -33.55
CA GLU A 138 -0.95 3.16 -32.95
C GLU A 138 -0.33 1.75 -33.07
N LYS A 139 0.40 1.50 -34.16
CA LYS A 139 1.17 0.26 -34.35
C LYS A 139 2.41 0.18 -33.45
N ALA A 140 2.84 1.30 -32.87
CA ALA A 140 3.97 1.35 -31.94
C ALA A 140 3.65 0.77 -30.56
N ILE A 141 2.36 0.57 -30.26
CA ILE A 141 1.84 0.07 -28.99
C ILE A 141 1.37 -1.37 -29.16
N THR A 142 2.00 -2.30 -28.43
CA THR A 142 1.68 -3.73 -28.54
C THR A 142 1.67 -4.42 -27.18
N TRP A 143 1.12 -5.63 -27.16
CA TRP A 143 1.00 -6.48 -26.00
C TRP A 143 1.46 -7.90 -26.33
N VAL A 144 2.11 -8.53 -25.35
CA VAL A 144 2.56 -9.92 -25.42
C VAL A 144 2.10 -10.65 -24.17
N CYS A 145 1.42 -11.77 -24.39
CA CYS A 145 1.13 -12.75 -23.35
C CYS A 145 2.40 -13.58 -23.09
N LEU A 146 2.89 -13.58 -21.85
CA LEU A 146 4.03 -14.40 -21.48
C LEU A 146 3.54 -15.80 -21.14
N ASP A 147 3.79 -16.73 -22.06
CA ASP A 147 3.65 -18.17 -21.88
C ASP A 147 4.90 -18.83 -22.50
N TYR A 148 5.82 -19.29 -21.65
CA TYR A 148 7.07 -19.90 -22.10
C TYR A 148 6.89 -21.30 -22.67
N ASP A 149 5.81 -21.98 -22.31
CA ASP A 149 5.51 -23.31 -22.79
C ASP A 149 4.73 -23.25 -24.12
N ASN A 150 3.88 -22.22 -24.30
CA ASN A 150 3.14 -21.97 -25.54
C ASN A 150 3.24 -20.50 -25.98
N PRO A 151 4.35 -20.08 -26.62
CA PRO A 151 4.56 -18.69 -27.00
C PRO A 151 3.47 -18.13 -27.91
N HIS A 152 2.95 -16.95 -27.56
CA HIS A 152 1.96 -16.21 -28.34
C HIS A 152 2.61 -15.09 -29.17
N PRO A 153 2.06 -14.76 -30.35
CA PRO A 153 2.54 -13.62 -31.13
C PRO A 153 2.23 -12.30 -30.43
N GLU A 154 3.06 -11.29 -30.70
CA GLU A 154 2.78 -9.90 -30.37
C GLU A 154 1.51 -9.42 -31.11
N GLN A 155 0.69 -8.64 -30.42
CA GLN A 155 -0.56 -8.10 -30.96
C GLN A 155 -0.85 -6.69 -30.44
N GLN A 156 -1.76 -5.97 -31.09
CA GLN A 156 -2.35 -4.77 -30.48
C GLN A 156 -3.55 -5.18 -29.61
N GLY A 157 -3.72 -4.47 -28.50
CA GLY A 157 -4.74 -4.77 -27.49
C GLY A 157 -4.38 -5.92 -26.54
N ILE A 158 -4.93 -5.88 -25.33
CA ILE A 158 -4.70 -6.89 -24.31
C ILE A 158 -5.27 -8.24 -24.79
N PRO A 159 -4.49 -9.35 -24.68
CA PRO A 159 -4.97 -10.67 -25.05
C PRO A 159 -6.12 -11.11 -24.16
N ASN A 160 -7.16 -11.64 -24.80
CA ASN A 160 -8.34 -12.17 -24.13
C ASN A 160 -8.19 -13.69 -23.88
N PHE A 161 -7.04 -14.07 -23.36
CA PHE A 161 -6.69 -15.42 -22.88
C PHE A 161 -5.62 -15.32 -21.79
N LYS A 162 -5.55 -16.33 -20.93
CA LYS A 162 -4.71 -16.34 -19.73
C LYS A 162 -3.22 -16.31 -20.06
N CYS A 163 -2.47 -15.55 -19.28
CA CYS A 163 -1.02 -15.37 -19.44
C CYS A 163 -0.27 -15.89 -18.21
N PRO A 164 0.10 -17.18 -18.20
CA PRO A 164 0.59 -17.86 -16.99
C PRO A 164 1.93 -17.32 -16.47
N ASN A 165 2.71 -16.62 -17.29
CA ASN A 165 3.98 -16.01 -16.89
C ASN A 165 3.95 -14.48 -16.89
N GLY A 166 2.77 -13.87 -16.98
CA GLY A 166 2.60 -12.42 -16.93
C GLY A 166 2.17 -11.80 -18.27
N LEU A 167 1.87 -10.50 -18.23
CA LEU A 167 1.45 -9.73 -19.39
C LEU A 167 2.48 -8.62 -19.62
N ARG A 168 2.82 -8.35 -20.88
CA ARG A 168 3.81 -7.33 -21.22
C ARG A 168 3.23 -6.32 -22.21
N GLY A 169 3.10 -5.07 -21.77
CA GLY A 169 2.82 -3.92 -22.64
C GLY A 169 4.12 -3.35 -23.21
N GLN A 170 4.07 -2.91 -24.46
CA GLN A 170 5.23 -2.50 -25.23
C GLN A 170 4.99 -1.13 -25.87
N VAL A 171 5.96 -0.23 -25.77
CA VAL A 171 5.88 1.14 -26.32
C VAL A 171 7.14 1.43 -27.13
N ASN A 172 7.00 1.63 -28.44
CA ASN A 172 8.08 2.12 -29.30
C ASN A 172 8.00 3.64 -29.41
N PHE A 173 9.09 4.35 -29.11
CA PHE A 173 9.12 5.80 -29.24
C PHE A 173 9.56 6.27 -30.63
N PRO A 174 9.16 7.49 -31.04
CA PRO A 174 9.81 8.24 -32.10
C PRO A 174 11.34 8.29 -31.94
N MET A 175 12.07 8.32 -33.05
CA MET A 175 13.55 8.41 -33.06
C MET A 175 14.08 9.59 -33.88
N CYS A 176 13.20 10.33 -34.55
CA CYS A 176 13.57 11.48 -35.36
C CYS A 176 13.19 12.75 -34.62
N TRP A 177 14.12 13.69 -34.50
CA TRP A 177 13.92 14.98 -33.85
C TRP A 177 14.11 16.11 -34.84
N ASN A 178 13.26 17.14 -34.77
CA ASN A 178 13.30 18.27 -35.69
C ASN A 178 14.58 19.13 -35.55
N GLY A 179 15.39 18.86 -34.52
CA GLY A 179 16.69 19.48 -34.31
C GLY A 179 16.65 20.79 -33.54
N VAL A 180 15.46 21.23 -33.10
CA VAL A 180 15.19 22.54 -32.49
C VAL A 180 14.44 22.40 -31.16
N ASP A 181 13.26 21.77 -31.14
CA ASP A 181 12.32 21.87 -30.02
C ASP A 181 12.46 20.69 -29.06
N LEU A 182 12.62 20.95 -27.76
CA LEU A 182 12.67 19.90 -26.73
C LEU A 182 11.29 19.32 -26.38
N ASP A 183 10.25 20.08 -26.70
CA ASP A 183 8.85 19.73 -26.55
C ASP A 183 8.02 20.66 -27.46
N SER A 184 6.94 20.16 -28.04
CA SER A 184 6.00 20.94 -28.85
C SER A 184 4.71 21.18 -28.07
N LEU A 185 3.89 22.15 -28.47
CA LEU A 185 2.61 22.45 -27.78
C LEU A 185 1.64 21.26 -27.75
N ASP A 186 1.77 20.33 -28.71
CA ASP A 186 0.99 19.10 -28.78
C ASP A 186 1.74 17.88 -28.25
N HIS A 187 2.95 18.07 -27.70
CA HIS A 187 3.87 17.05 -27.20
C HIS A 187 4.27 15.96 -28.21
N LYS A 188 3.95 16.14 -29.50
CA LYS A 188 4.15 15.14 -30.55
C LYS A 188 4.91 15.66 -31.77
N SER A 189 4.59 16.85 -32.26
CA SER A 189 5.10 17.36 -33.56
C SER A 189 6.59 17.70 -33.61
N HIS A 190 7.29 17.77 -32.48
CA HIS A 190 8.75 17.97 -32.44
C HIS A 190 9.56 16.67 -32.66
N VAL A 191 8.91 15.51 -32.56
CA VAL A 191 9.47 14.19 -32.83
C VAL A 191 8.67 13.43 -33.89
N ALA A 192 9.29 12.45 -34.55
CA ALA A 192 8.64 11.64 -35.57
C ALA A 192 9.15 10.19 -35.54
N TYR A 193 8.27 9.26 -35.88
CA TYR A 193 8.68 7.90 -36.22
C TYR A 193 9.47 7.92 -37.52
N ALA A 194 10.49 7.06 -37.62
CA ALA A 194 11.15 6.80 -38.89
C ALA A 194 10.19 6.07 -39.85
N THR A 195 10.62 5.84 -41.09
CA THR A 195 9.83 5.08 -42.08
C THR A 195 9.42 3.67 -41.61
N GLY A 196 10.07 3.12 -40.57
CA GLY A 196 9.65 1.92 -39.85
C GLY A 196 9.70 2.11 -38.33
N LEU A 197 9.04 1.21 -37.59
CA LEU A 197 8.98 1.25 -36.13
C LEU A 197 10.32 0.93 -35.46
N ASP A 198 11.07 0.00 -36.04
CA ASP A 198 12.34 -0.49 -35.49
C ASP A 198 13.58 0.19 -36.12
N GLY A 199 13.36 1.23 -36.92
CA GLY A 199 14.40 1.94 -37.66
C GLY A 199 13.92 2.45 -39.02
N GLY A 200 14.86 2.86 -39.86
CA GLY A 200 14.57 3.48 -41.15
C GLY A 200 14.99 4.94 -41.21
N SER A 201 14.51 5.65 -42.23
CA SER A 201 14.93 7.02 -42.51
C SER A 201 14.07 8.03 -41.75
N CYS A 202 14.70 9.10 -41.25
CA CYS A 202 14.00 10.25 -40.71
C CYS A 202 13.52 11.19 -41.83
N PRO A 203 12.52 12.06 -41.55
CA PRO A 203 12.14 13.11 -42.50
C PRO A 203 13.32 14.02 -42.86
N ASP A 204 13.29 14.61 -44.06
CA ASP A 204 14.38 15.44 -44.55
C ASP A 204 14.70 16.60 -43.59
N GLY A 205 15.98 16.73 -43.21
CA GLY A 205 16.47 17.76 -42.30
C GLY A 205 16.37 17.42 -40.81
N TRP A 206 15.75 16.29 -40.45
CA TRP A 206 15.61 15.85 -39.06
C TRP A 206 16.86 15.09 -38.59
N LYS A 207 17.13 15.15 -37.29
CA LYS A 207 18.25 14.45 -36.64
C LYS A 207 17.77 13.11 -36.12
N LYS A 208 18.57 12.06 -36.34
CA LYS A 208 18.28 10.73 -35.81
C LYS A 208 18.86 10.57 -34.41
N MET A 209 18.00 10.30 -33.44
CA MET A 209 18.37 10.03 -32.07
C MET A 209 18.44 8.52 -31.82
N VAL A 210 19.11 8.12 -30.74
CA VAL A 210 18.94 6.78 -30.18
C VAL A 210 17.45 6.55 -29.90
N LYS A 211 16.93 5.35 -30.21
CA LYS A 211 15.53 4.99 -30.00
C LYS A 211 15.34 4.49 -28.58
N ILE A 212 14.22 4.88 -27.96
CA ILE A 212 13.73 4.25 -26.73
C ILE A 212 12.64 3.23 -27.06
N PHE A 213 12.68 2.11 -26.35
CA PHE A 213 11.59 1.14 -26.32
C PHE A 213 11.32 0.71 -24.88
N TYR A 214 10.06 0.74 -24.45
CA TYR A 214 9.63 0.27 -23.12
C TYR A 214 8.99 -1.10 -23.20
N GLU A 215 9.31 -1.92 -22.20
CA GLU A 215 8.50 -3.06 -21.83
C GLU A 215 8.00 -2.86 -20.41
N ALA A 216 6.68 -2.76 -20.24
CA ALA A 216 6.02 -2.76 -18.95
C ALA A 216 5.41 -4.14 -18.71
N PHE A 217 5.85 -4.80 -17.66
CA PHE A 217 5.42 -6.14 -17.31
C PHE A 217 4.46 -6.09 -16.13
N TYR A 218 3.47 -6.98 -16.14
CA TYR A 218 2.41 -7.04 -15.16
C TYR A 218 2.24 -8.48 -14.66
N ASN A 219 2.19 -8.64 -13.34
CA ASN A 219 1.96 -9.94 -12.70
C ASN A 219 0.47 -10.28 -12.71
N VAL A 220 -0.02 -10.78 -13.85
CA VAL A 220 -1.45 -11.05 -14.09
C VAL A 220 -1.91 -12.45 -13.72
N ALA A 221 -0.99 -13.43 -13.63
CA ALA A 221 -1.33 -14.84 -13.45
C ALA A 221 -2.04 -15.13 -12.11
N GLN A 222 -1.76 -14.32 -11.08
CA GLN A 222 -2.41 -14.42 -9.77
C GLN A 222 -3.90 -14.04 -9.78
N TYR A 223 -4.40 -13.42 -10.85
CA TYR A 223 -5.79 -12.97 -10.99
C TYR A 223 -6.63 -13.87 -11.91
N ASP A 224 -6.17 -15.10 -12.11
CA ASP A 224 -6.82 -16.08 -12.99
C ASP A 224 -8.26 -16.44 -12.58
N ASP A 225 -8.61 -16.27 -11.31
CA ASP A 225 -9.95 -16.49 -10.75
C ASP A 225 -10.90 -15.30 -10.97
N GLU A 226 -10.37 -14.12 -11.35
CA GLU A 226 -11.16 -12.93 -11.62
C GLU A 226 -11.70 -12.89 -13.07
N TRP A 227 -11.26 -13.83 -13.92
CA TRP A 227 -11.76 -13.95 -15.29
C TRP A 227 -13.27 -14.25 -15.35
N ASP A 228 -13.95 -13.71 -16.35
CA ASP A 228 -15.35 -14.02 -16.63
C ASP A 228 -15.53 -14.71 -17.99
N GLY A 229 -15.51 -16.05 -17.95
CA GLY A 229 -15.41 -16.86 -19.16
C GLY A 229 -14.09 -16.56 -19.86
N ASP A 230 -14.17 -16.16 -21.13
CA ASP A 230 -13.00 -15.79 -21.92
C ASP A 230 -12.59 -14.33 -21.70
N GLN A 231 -13.33 -13.53 -20.93
CA GLN A 231 -13.08 -12.09 -20.77
C GLN A 231 -12.03 -11.82 -19.67
N HIS A 232 -10.97 -11.06 -20.03
CA HIS A 232 -9.91 -10.70 -19.09
C HIS A 232 -10.31 -9.58 -18.10
N PRO A 233 -9.95 -9.66 -16.81
CA PRO A 233 -10.40 -8.68 -15.81
C PRO A 233 -9.63 -7.35 -15.83
N PHE A 234 -8.60 -7.22 -16.66
CA PHE A 234 -7.67 -6.08 -16.60
C PHE A 234 -8.20 -4.79 -17.25
N VAL A 235 -7.86 -3.65 -16.63
CA VAL A 235 -8.23 -2.30 -17.05
C VAL A 235 -7.04 -1.37 -16.83
N LEU A 236 -6.67 -0.58 -17.83
CA LEU A 236 -5.68 0.50 -17.67
C LEU A 236 -6.27 1.65 -16.84
N ALA A 237 -5.43 2.40 -16.13
CA ALA A 237 -5.88 3.46 -15.22
C ALA A 237 -6.69 4.58 -15.90
N ASN A 238 -6.56 4.75 -17.22
CA ASN A 238 -7.36 5.64 -18.05
C ASN A 238 -8.74 5.07 -18.44
N GLY A 239 -9.15 3.95 -17.83
CA GLY A 239 -10.43 3.28 -18.05
C GLY A 239 -10.45 2.30 -19.21
N ASP A 240 -9.35 2.17 -19.95
CA ASP A 240 -9.28 1.32 -21.15
C ASP A 240 -9.18 -0.17 -20.80
N ARG A 241 -10.17 -0.95 -21.22
CA ARG A 241 -10.12 -2.42 -21.12
C ARG A 241 -9.51 -3.08 -22.34
N THR A 242 -9.39 -2.37 -23.43
CA THR A 242 -8.98 -2.95 -24.72
C THR A 242 -7.46 -3.04 -24.84
N GLY A 243 -6.73 -2.17 -24.14
CA GLY A 243 -5.28 -2.06 -24.19
C GLY A 243 -4.76 -1.15 -25.31
N PHE A 244 -5.62 -0.62 -26.17
CA PHE A 244 -5.22 0.29 -27.26
C PHE A 244 -4.85 1.68 -26.75
N GLY A 245 -5.36 2.07 -25.58
CA GLY A 245 -5.06 3.33 -24.90
C GLY A 245 -3.74 3.32 -24.13
N PHE A 246 -2.94 2.26 -24.23
CA PHE A 246 -1.62 2.20 -23.62
C PHE A 246 -0.67 3.19 -24.31
N HIS A 247 0.19 3.81 -23.53
CA HIS A 247 1.15 4.81 -24.00
C HIS A 247 2.35 4.83 -23.07
N GLY A 248 3.37 5.56 -23.47
CA GLY A 248 4.52 5.84 -22.62
C GLY A 248 4.99 7.26 -22.77
N ASP A 249 5.64 7.72 -21.72
CA ASP A 249 6.13 9.07 -21.58
C ASP A 249 7.58 9.05 -21.11
N PHE A 250 8.34 10.00 -21.64
CA PHE A 250 9.77 10.13 -21.41
C PHE A 250 10.14 11.58 -21.11
N LEU A 251 10.89 11.79 -20.03
CA LEU A 251 11.58 13.05 -19.76
C LEU A 251 13.08 12.77 -19.57
N ASN A 252 13.90 13.34 -20.46
CA ASN A 252 15.33 13.10 -20.48
C ASN A 252 16.03 13.68 -19.25
N GLY A 253 16.83 12.85 -18.58
CA GLY A 253 17.73 13.20 -17.48
C GLY A 253 19.11 12.56 -17.59
N TRP A 254 19.48 12.06 -18.78
CA TRP A 254 20.79 11.48 -19.01
C TRP A 254 21.93 12.48 -18.87
N ASP A 255 23.07 12.00 -18.35
CA ASP A 255 24.36 12.57 -18.72
C ASP A 255 24.58 12.35 -20.23
N ILE A 256 24.51 13.44 -20.98
CA ILE A 256 24.52 13.43 -22.45
C ILE A 256 25.84 12.90 -22.99
N ASP A 257 26.96 13.19 -22.33
CA ASP A 257 28.28 12.74 -22.80
C ASP A 257 28.41 11.23 -22.58
N VAL A 258 27.91 10.71 -21.46
CA VAL A 258 27.86 9.27 -21.20
C VAL A 258 26.93 8.57 -22.20
N LEU A 259 25.73 9.11 -22.43
CA LEU A 259 24.79 8.52 -23.38
C LEU A 259 25.35 8.55 -24.81
N GLN A 260 25.94 9.66 -25.26
CA GLN A 260 26.53 9.75 -26.59
C GLN A 260 27.70 8.77 -26.73
N ALA A 261 28.56 8.66 -25.72
CA ALA A 261 29.63 7.67 -25.72
C ALA A 261 29.09 6.24 -25.81
N ALA A 262 28.00 5.92 -25.11
CA ALA A 262 27.33 4.62 -25.21
C ALA A 262 26.74 4.37 -26.61
N VAL A 263 26.07 5.36 -27.21
CA VAL A 263 25.56 5.29 -28.58
C VAL A 263 26.69 5.05 -29.59
N ASP A 264 27.81 5.74 -29.44
CA ASP A 264 28.94 5.62 -30.37
C ASP A 264 29.71 4.30 -30.22
N GLN A 265 29.83 3.79 -28.98
CA GLN A 265 30.73 2.66 -28.67
C GLN A 265 30.01 1.33 -28.47
N CYS A 266 28.70 1.33 -28.19
CA CYS A 266 27.93 0.13 -27.85
C CYS A 266 26.90 -0.25 -28.92
N ALA A 267 27.14 0.16 -30.17
CA ALA A 267 26.30 -0.16 -31.32
C ALA A 267 26.64 -1.50 -32.03
N SER A 268 27.61 -2.28 -31.52
CA SER A 268 28.14 -3.47 -32.21
C SER A 268 27.42 -4.79 -31.89
N LYS A 269 26.68 -4.87 -30.79
CA LYS A 269 25.93 -6.05 -30.33
C LYS A 269 24.81 -5.65 -29.38
N ASN A 270 24.00 -6.61 -28.94
CA ASN A 270 22.99 -6.41 -27.90
C ASN A 270 23.61 -6.61 -26.51
N TYR A 271 23.56 -5.57 -25.69
CA TYR A 271 24.02 -5.55 -24.31
C TYR A 271 22.82 -5.76 -23.37
N PHE A 272 22.56 -7.02 -23.03
CA PHE A 272 21.51 -7.40 -22.06
C PHE A 272 21.91 -7.10 -20.61
N ASN A 273 23.21 -6.99 -20.36
CA ASN A 273 23.81 -6.39 -19.18
C ASN A 273 24.48 -5.08 -19.62
N SER A 274 23.90 -3.94 -19.26
CA SER A 274 24.44 -2.64 -19.65
C SER A 274 25.84 -2.35 -19.08
N GLY A 275 26.26 -3.02 -17.99
CA GLY A 275 27.61 -2.90 -17.45
C GLY A 275 28.72 -3.42 -18.36
N GLU A 276 28.39 -4.25 -19.36
CA GLU A 276 29.35 -4.68 -20.39
C GLU A 276 29.67 -3.59 -21.42
N CYS A 277 28.85 -2.54 -21.51
CA CYS A 277 29.11 -1.38 -22.33
C CYS A 277 30.09 -0.46 -21.60
N ALA A 278 31.30 -0.30 -22.12
CA ALA A 278 32.39 0.39 -21.41
C ALA A 278 32.02 1.81 -20.92
N PRO A 279 31.35 2.68 -21.72
CA PRO A 279 30.84 3.97 -21.25
C PRO A 279 29.87 3.90 -20.06
N LEU A 280 29.09 2.83 -19.94
CA LEU A 280 28.07 2.67 -18.89
C LEU A 280 28.63 1.98 -17.64
N SER A 281 29.73 1.22 -17.78
CA SER A 281 30.28 0.39 -16.70
C SER A 281 30.57 1.13 -15.40
N ALA A 282 30.98 2.41 -15.48
CA ALA A 282 31.33 3.22 -14.31
C ALA A 282 30.11 3.69 -13.50
N SER A 283 28.94 3.77 -14.14
CA SER A 283 27.68 4.18 -13.51
C SER A 283 26.68 3.04 -13.34
N PHE A 284 27.00 1.84 -13.84
CA PHE A 284 26.14 0.68 -13.77
C PHE A 284 26.27 -0.07 -12.43
N SER A 285 25.14 -0.48 -11.87
CA SER A 285 25.04 -1.41 -10.75
C SER A 285 24.20 -2.62 -11.16
N ASP A 286 24.71 -3.83 -10.98
CA ASP A 286 23.93 -5.07 -11.15
C ASP A 286 23.07 -5.39 -9.93
N LYS A 287 23.28 -4.67 -8.83
CA LYS A 287 22.55 -4.85 -7.58
C LYS A 287 21.69 -3.64 -7.26
N ALA A 288 20.46 -3.91 -6.84
CA ALA A 288 19.63 -2.89 -6.23
C ALA A 288 20.35 -2.34 -4.98
N PRO A 289 20.36 -1.01 -4.77
CA PRO A 289 20.90 -0.43 -3.54
C PRO A 289 20.08 -0.90 -2.32
N GLU A 290 20.72 -1.04 -1.14
CA GLU A 290 20.05 -1.44 0.12
C GLU A 290 18.85 -0.54 0.46
N ALA A 291 18.94 0.74 0.11
CA ALA A 291 17.81 1.66 0.07
C ALA A 291 17.41 1.91 -1.38
N ARG A 292 16.26 1.37 -1.79
CA ARG A 292 15.70 1.60 -3.14
C ARG A 292 15.39 3.09 -3.32
N CYS A 293 15.68 3.62 -4.51
CA CYS A 293 15.31 4.99 -4.86
C CYS A 293 13.79 5.08 -5.04
N THR A 294 13.14 5.90 -4.22
CA THR A 294 11.71 6.19 -4.29
C THR A 294 11.47 7.67 -4.10
N THR A 295 10.31 8.16 -4.52
CA THR A 295 9.82 9.50 -4.13
C THR A 295 8.45 9.39 -3.49
N GLN A 296 8.07 10.40 -2.70
CA GLN A 296 6.74 10.46 -2.12
C GLN A 296 5.73 10.87 -3.20
N SER A 297 4.54 10.27 -3.19
CA SER A 297 3.46 10.76 -4.04
C SER A 297 3.13 12.21 -3.70
N GLU A 298 3.02 13.04 -4.73
CA GLU A 298 2.54 14.42 -4.61
C GLU A 298 1.01 14.48 -4.59
N ILE A 299 0.34 13.51 -5.23
CA ILE A 299 -1.12 13.39 -5.22
C ILE A 299 -1.50 12.25 -4.28
N VAL A 300 -2.02 12.63 -3.12
CA VAL A 300 -2.35 11.67 -2.05
C VAL A 300 -3.76 11.14 -2.26
N GLU A 301 -3.87 9.96 -2.87
CA GLU A 301 -5.11 9.21 -3.03
C GLU A 301 -4.92 7.71 -2.76
N ASP A 302 -6.02 6.98 -2.55
CA ASP A 302 -5.95 5.53 -2.43
C ASP A 302 -5.80 4.93 -3.83
N ILE A 303 -4.82 4.06 -4.02
CA ILE A 303 -4.48 3.48 -5.32
C ILE A 303 -4.47 1.96 -5.32
N MET A 304 -4.47 1.31 -4.15
CA MET A 304 -4.21 -0.14 -4.05
C MET A 304 -5.45 -0.98 -4.28
N THR A 305 -6.55 -0.64 -3.62
CA THR A 305 -7.85 -1.29 -3.79
C THR A 305 -8.93 -0.24 -3.72
N VAL A 306 -9.53 0.06 -4.87
CA VAL A 306 -10.33 1.26 -5.06
C VAL A 306 -11.70 0.92 -5.63
N ALA A 307 -12.74 1.60 -5.15
CA ALA A 307 -14.10 1.40 -5.68
C ALA A 307 -14.25 1.96 -7.12
N LYS A 308 -13.44 2.95 -7.48
CA LYS A 308 -13.37 3.58 -8.81
C LYS A 308 -11.92 3.86 -9.15
N LEU A 309 -11.56 3.82 -10.43
CA LEU A 309 -10.21 4.17 -10.86
C LEU A 309 -9.84 5.61 -10.44
N PRO A 310 -8.60 5.85 -9.99
CA PRO A 310 -8.08 7.19 -9.71
C PRO A 310 -8.35 8.15 -10.87
N GLY A 311 -8.70 9.40 -10.55
CA GLY A 311 -9.18 10.37 -11.52
C GLY A 311 -10.64 10.21 -11.96
N ASN A 312 -11.38 9.26 -11.38
CA ASN A 312 -12.76 8.92 -11.76
C ASN A 312 -12.89 8.51 -13.23
N ASN A 313 -11.88 7.83 -13.78
CA ASN A 313 -11.95 7.35 -15.16
C ASN A 313 -13.07 6.31 -15.29
N PRO A 314 -14.06 6.55 -16.18
CA PRO A 314 -15.09 5.57 -16.45
C PRO A 314 -14.47 4.36 -17.16
N VAL A 315 -14.90 3.16 -16.79
CA VAL A 315 -14.53 1.93 -17.49
C VAL A 315 -15.55 1.69 -18.60
N ASP A 316 -15.09 1.31 -19.79
CA ASP A 316 -15.90 1.36 -21.02
C ASP A 316 -17.30 0.70 -20.93
N ASP A 317 -17.44 -0.41 -20.17
CA ASP A 317 -18.73 -1.10 -19.93
C ASP A 317 -19.67 -0.40 -18.93
N GLU A 318 -19.19 0.59 -18.17
CA GLU A 318 -19.94 1.37 -17.18
C GLU A 318 -20.57 2.64 -17.77
N ILE A 319 -20.27 2.95 -19.04
CA ILE A 319 -20.94 3.99 -19.81
C ILE A 319 -22.27 3.43 -20.31
N ALA A 320 -23.27 3.41 -19.41
CA ALA A 320 -24.62 2.99 -19.74
C ALA A 320 -25.20 3.81 -20.92
N GLU A 321 -25.97 3.13 -21.76
CA GLU A 321 -26.81 3.68 -22.83
C GLU A 321 -27.52 4.99 -22.44
N PRO A 322 -27.79 5.90 -23.40
CA PRO A 322 -28.45 7.16 -23.12
C PRO A 322 -29.82 6.90 -22.50
N ALA A 323 -29.94 7.18 -21.20
CA ALA A 323 -31.19 7.10 -20.47
C ALA A 323 -32.23 7.99 -21.16
N SER A 324 -33.27 7.34 -21.67
CA SER A 324 -34.49 7.94 -22.20
C SER A 324 -34.97 9.12 -21.35
N ASN A 325 -35.35 10.19 -22.06
CA ASN A 325 -35.95 11.42 -21.56
C ASN A 325 -36.77 11.27 -20.26
N GLN A 326 -36.18 11.69 -19.14
CA GLN A 326 -36.94 12.32 -18.07
C GLN A 326 -36.75 13.82 -18.15
N THR A 327 -37.81 14.47 -18.63
CA THR A 327 -38.05 15.90 -18.55
C THR A 327 -37.85 16.41 -17.13
N SER A 328 -36.91 17.34 -16.94
CA SER A 328 -37.11 18.44 -16.01
C SER A 328 -36.45 19.70 -16.57
N SER A 329 -37.32 20.69 -16.78
CA SER A 329 -37.04 22.06 -17.17
C SER A 329 -36.12 22.76 -16.17
N PHE A 330 -35.14 23.56 -16.63
CA PHE A 330 -35.07 25.01 -16.34
C PHE A 330 -33.99 25.73 -17.18
N SER A 331 -34.49 26.68 -17.98
CA SER A 331 -33.93 27.97 -18.45
C SER A 331 -32.57 28.10 -19.16
N ASN A 332 -32.69 28.50 -20.42
CA ASN A 332 -31.73 29.14 -21.31
C ASN A 332 -30.93 30.30 -20.70
N SER A 333 -29.65 30.38 -21.06
CA SER A 333 -29.05 31.62 -21.57
C SER A 333 -28.08 31.30 -22.70
N THR A 334 -28.48 31.69 -23.90
CA THR A 334 -27.78 31.70 -25.18
C THR A 334 -26.50 32.54 -25.18
N PHE A 335 -25.44 32.07 -25.84
CA PHE A 335 -24.68 32.86 -26.81
C PHE A 335 -24.20 31.98 -27.98
N SER A 336 -24.60 32.39 -29.18
CA SER A 336 -24.25 31.90 -30.53
C SER A 336 -22.78 32.24 -30.86
N SER A 337 -22.10 31.80 -31.93
CA SER A 337 -22.21 30.77 -32.98
C SER A 337 -21.04 31.05 -33.95
N GLY A 338 -20.64 30.06 -34.76
CA GLY A 338 -19.69 30.23 -35.87
C GLY A 338 -18.93 28.93 -36.17
N SER A 339 -19.57 27.90 -36.73
CA SER A 339 -19.69 27.62 -38.18
C SER A 339 -18.31 27.39 -38.85
N ALA A 340 -17.85 26.15 -38.93
CA ALA A 340 -18.11 25.14 -39.98
C ALA A 340 -17.21 25.29 -41.22
N ARG A 341 -16.52 24.19 -41.58
CA ARG A 341 -16.53 23.63 -42.94
C ARG A 341 -15.93 22.22 -42.97
N SER A 342 -16.82 21.29 -43.24
CA SER A 342 -16.61 19.94 -43.73
C SER A 342 -16.19 19.94 -45.20
N ALA A 343 -15.42 18.92 -45.61
CA ALA A 343 -15.30 18.48 -46.99
C ALA A 343 -15.24 16.94 -47.00
N GLU A 344 -16.32 16.32 -47.44
CA GLU A 344 -16.38 14.93 -47.91
C GLU A 344 -15.65 14.81 -49.24
N ILE A 345 -14.91 13.71 -49.48
CA ILE A 345 -14.79 13.10 -50.81
C ILE A 345 -14.79 11.57 -50.70
N ASN A 346 -15.59 10.99 -51.58
CA ASN A 346 -15.98 9.60 -51.76
C ASN A 346 -14.85 8.60 -52.01
N ALA A 347 -15.15 7.35 -51.61
CA ALA A 347 -14.51 6.13 -52.04
C ALA A 347 -14.83 5.78 -53.50
N GLU A 348 -13.81 5.34 -54.25
CA GLU A 348 -13.96 4.49 -55.43
C GLU A 348 -12.96 3.34 -55.35
N SER A 349 -13.46 2.15 -55.60
CA SER A 349 -12.76 0.87 -55.59
C SER A 349 -12.08 0.60 -56.93
N ALA A 350 -10.86 0.07 -56.88
CA ALA A 350 -10.28 -0.67 -58.00
C ALA A 350 -9.34 -1.77 -57.47
N ASN A 351 -9.75 -3.02 -57.69
CA ASN A 351 -8.93 -4.22 -57.54
C ASN A 351 -7.76 -4.20 -58.54
N THR A 352 -6.55 -4.42 -58.03
CA THR A 352 -5.47 -5.08 -58.77
C THR A 352 -4.67 -5.90 -57.79
N GLU A 353 -4.75 -7.23 -57.95
CA GLU A 353 -3.84 -8.19 -57.35
C GLU A 353 -2.44 -7.94 -57.92
N ASP A 354 -1.46 -7.68 -57.05
CA ASP A 354 -0.06 -7.96 -57.37
C ASP A 354 0.68 -8.41 -56.11
N SER A 355 1.37 -9.53 -56.29
CA SER A 355 2.22 -10.31 -55.39
C SER A 355 2.68 -9.65 -54.08
N VAL A 356 2.22 -10.23 -52.96
CA VAL A 356 2.80 -10.07 -51.62
C VAL A 356 4.24 -10.58 -51.63
N ALA A 357 5.21 -9.66 -51.73
CA ALA A 357 6.59 -9.92 -51.33
C ALA A 357 6.67 -9.86 -49.80
N GLY A 358 7.14 -10.95 -49.21
CA GLY A 358 7.10 -11.28 -47.78
C GLY A 358 7.32 -10.13 -46.81
N VAL A 359 6.33 -9.92 -45.94
CA VAL A 359 6.54 -9.40 -44.60
C VAL A 359 7.43 -10.40 -43.88
N HIS A 360 8.71 -10.08 -43.76
CA HIS A 360 9.60 -10.82 -42.86
C HIS A 360 9.07 -10.66 -41.42
N PRO A 361 8.92 -11.74 -40.65
CA PRO A 361 8.52 -11.65 -39.26
C PRO A 361 9.53 -10.76 -38.52
N LEU A 362 9.03 -9.75 -37.82
CA LEU A 362 9.80 -8.97 -36.86
C LEU A 362 10.42 -9.95 -35.86
N SER A 363 11.74 -10.11 -35.95
CA SER A 363 12.59 -10.72 -34.94
C SER A 363 12.14 -12.08 -34.37
N THR A 364 12.52 -13.16 -35.06
CA THR A 364 12.67 -14.47 -34.40
C THR A 364 13.91 -14.46 -33.48
N HIS A 365 13.89 -13.70 -32.38
CA HIS A 365 14.95 -13.77 -31.34
C HIS A 365 14.46 -14.33 -29.99
N GLY A 366 13.21 -14.81 -29.94
CA GLY A 366 12.64 -15.50 -28.77
C GLY A 366 13.23 -16.90 -28.45
N LYS A 367 14.31 -17.34 -29.11
CA LYS A 367 14.86 -18.70 -28.92
C LYS A 367 16.08 -18.79 -28.01
N ALA A 368 16.48 -17.70 -27.35
CA ALA A 368 17.57 -17.73 -26.36
C ALA A 368 17.20 -17.08 -25.02
N LEU A 369 15.92 -16.93 -24.70
CA LEU A 369 15.48 -16.79 -23.30
C LEU A 369 15.46 -18.20 -22.70
N THR A 370 16.64 -18.78 -22.50
CA THR A 370 16.75 -19.93 -21.62
C THR A 370 16.26 -19.50 -20.24
N LYS A 371 15.43 -20.32 -19.58
CA LYS A 371 15.06 -20.33 -18.15
C LYS A 371 15.68 -19.22 -17.30
N ARG A 372 17.01 -19.07 -17.30
CA ARG A 372 17.82 -17.98 -16.73
C ARG A 372 17.28 -16.54 -16.75
N SER A 373 16.50 -16.03 -17.70
CA SER A 373 16.03 -14.62 -17.59
C SER A 373 14.83 -14.44 -16.65
N PHE A 374 13.98 -15.48 -16.54
CA PHE A 374 12.90 -15.55 -15.53
C PHE A 374 13.37 -16.27 -14.25
N GLN A 375 14.29 -17.21 -14.38
CA GLN A 375 15.02 -17.81 -13.27
C GLN A 375 15.89 -16.75 -12.62
N ASN A 376 16.50 -15.81 -13.35
CA ASN A 376 17.15 -14.64 -12.76
C ASN A 376 16.14 -13.67 -12.15
N TRP A 377 14.86 -13.64 -12.53
CA TRP A 377 13.87 -12.88 -11.75
C TRP A 377 13.49 -13.63 -10.45
N HIS A 378 13.44 -14.97 -10.48
CA HIS A 378 13.40 -15.82 -9.28
C HIS A 378 14.74 -15.88 -8.50
N ASP A 379 15.89 -15.58 -9.10
CA ASP A 379 17.21 -15.57 -8.46
C ASP A 379 17.62 -14.11 -8.10
N TYR A 380 16.96 -13.09 -8.67
CA TYR A 380 16.95 -11.69 -8.21
C TYR A 380 15.87 -11.48 -7.11
N GLN A 381 15.11 -12.52 -6.75
CA GLN A 381 14.40 -12.59 -5.47
C GLN A 381 15.36 -12.58 -4.27
N ASP A 382 16.69 -12.54 -4.48
CA ASP A 382 17.68 -12.28 -3.43
C ASP A 382 17.85 -10.78 -3.07
N THR A 383 16.95 -9.88 -3.50
CA THR A 383 16.48 -8.86 -2.55
C THR A 383 15.05 -9.17 -2.19
N MET A 384 14.94 -10.14 -1.28
CA MET A 384 13.73 -10.48 -0.55
C MET A 384 13.04 -9.17 -0.13
N PRO A 385 11.70 -9.10 -0.13
CA PRO A 385 11.02 -7.87 0.26
C PRO A 385 11.45 -7.54 1.70
N SER A 386 12.17 -6.43 1.85
CA SER A 386 12.58 -5.96 3.16
C SER A 386 11.37 -5.33 3.85
N TYR A 387 11.29 -5.42 5.16
CA TYR A 387 10.22 -4.75 5.90
C TYR A 387 10.73 -4.05 7.14
N ARG A 388 10.04 -3.00 7.53
CA ARG A 388 10.35 -2.21 8.71
C ARG A 388 9.61 -2.75 9.94
N ARG A 389 10.28 -2.73 11.08
CA ARG A 389 9.66 -2.95 12.39
C ARG A 389 10.30 -2.12 13.48
N ILE A 390 9.54 -1.89 14.55
CA ILE A 390 10.06 -1.32 15.79
C ILE A 390 10.80 -2.41 16.58
N GLN A 391 12.01 -2.06 17.03
CA GLN A 391 12.85 -2.86 17.90
C GLN A 391 13.11 -2.12 19.20
N VAL A 392 12.99 -2.79 20.34
CA VAL A 392 13.51 -2.31 21.62
C VAL A 392 14.99 -2.66 21.69
N HIS A 393 15.87 -1.67 21.74
CA HIS A 393 17.32 -1.83 21.80
C HIS A 393 17.91 -1.48 23.18
N THR A 394 17.15 -0.81 24.05
CA THR A 394 17.51 -0.53 25.44
C THR A 394 16.29 -0.46 26.34
N TYR A 395 16.44 -0.77 27.63
CA TYR A 395 15.33 -0.69 28.56
C TYR A 395 15.09 0.73 29.05
N SER A 396 13.90 1.26 28.78
CA SER A 396 13.49 2.60 29.20
C SER A 396 11.97 2.75 29.16
N THR A 397 11.45 3.63 30.04
CA THR A 397 10.05 4.07 29.98
C THR A 397 9.82 5.12 28.89
N ASP A 398 10.87 5.83 28.48
CA ASP A 398 10.87 6.71 27.30
C ASP A 398 10.94 5.86 26.04
N PHE A 399 9.85 5.81 25.28
CA PHE A 399 9.69 4.99 24.08
C PHE A 399 10.75 5.33 23.02
N ASN A 400 10.94 6.61 22.71
CA ASN A 400 11.90 7.05 21.69
C ASN A 400 13.34 6.70 22.05
N LYS A 401 13.67 6.70 23.34
CA LYS A 401 14.99 6.24 23.81
C LYS A 401 15.14 4.73 23.79
N ALA A 402 14.04 4.00 23.98
CA ALA A 402 14.04 2.55 24.09
C ALA A 402 14.06 1.85 22.73
N THR A 403 13.53 2.52 21.69
CA THR A 403 13.21 1.89 20.41
C THR A 403 13.85 2.55 19.20
N GLU A 404 14.10 1.73 18.18
CA GLU A 404 14.56 2.14 16.86
C GLU A 404 13.71 1.44 15.77
N ILE A 405 13.65 2.04 14.58
CA ILE A 405 13.10 1.37 13.39
C ILE A 405 14.24 0.56 12.77
N VAL A 406 14.04 -0.74 12.61
CA VAL A 406 14.96 -1.62 11.89
C VAL A 406 14.33 -2.09 10.59
N VAL A 407 15.17 -2.26 9.57
CA VAL A 407 14.80 -2.89 8.30
C VAL A 407 15.25 -4.34 8.37
N GLU A 408 14.30 -5.26 8.29
CA GLU A 408 14.55 -6.68 8.12
C GLU A 408 14.78 -6.96 6.63
N PRO A 409 15.84 -7.69 6.27
CA PRO A 409 16.21 -7.89 4.87
C PRO A 409 15.23 -8.79 4.11
N GLU A 410 14.39 -9.54 4.81
CA GLU A 410 13.51 -10.55 4.24
C GLU A 410 12.13 -10.52 4.91
N LEU A 411 11.06 -10.76 4.15
CA LEU A 411 9.74 -11.02 4.73
C LEU A 411 9.79 -12.32 5.53
N PRO A 412 9.05 -12.41 6.65
CA PRO A 412 8.87 -13.69 7.31
C PRO A 412 8.12 -14.66 6.39
N THR A 413 8.45 -15.95 6.46
CA THR A 413 7.70 -17.04 5.85
C THR A 413 6.85 -17.73 6.90
N ALA A 414 5.64 -18.14 6.55
CA ALA A 414 4.75 -18.85 7.44
C ALA A 414 5.23 -20.28 7.70
N GLY A 415 5.63 -20.59 8.94
CA GLY A 415 5.87 -21.96 9.37
C GLY A 415 4.58 -22.77 9.52
N PRO A 416 4.67 -24.11 9.70
CA PRO A 416 3.49 -24.95 9.88
C PRO A 416 2.55 -24.46 10.98
N GLY A 417 1.26 -24.32 10.68
CA GLY A 417 0.22 -23.80 11.58
C GLY A 417 0.22 -22.28 11.79
N ASN A 418 1.10 -21.55 11.10
CA ASN A 418 1.20 -20.09 11.15
C ASN A 418 0.77 -19.44 9.82
N ILE A 419 0.62 -18.13 9.87
CA ILE A 419 0.37 -17.25 8.72
C ILE A 419 1.27 -16.02 8.84
N VAL A 420 1.50 -15.32 7.74
CA VAL A 420 2.13 -13.99 7.74
C VAL A 420 1.08 -12.95 7.44
N VAL A 421 1.06 -11.87 8.22
CA VAL A 421 0.13 -10.76 8.08
C VAL A 421 0.89 -9.49 7.71
N GLU A 422 0.49 -8.85 6.62
CA GLU A 422 0.84 -7.46 6.30
C GLU A 422 -0.05 -6.52 7.11
N ASN A 423 0.53 -5.89 8.13
CA ASN A 423 -0.19 -5.02 9.05
C ASN A 423 -0.57 -3.69 8.40
N ARG A 424 -1.83 -3.28 8.54
CA ARG A 424 -2.34 -1.97 8.10
C ARG A 424 -2.76 -1.07 9.27
N PHE A 425 -3.05 -1.67 10.42
CA PHE A 425 -3.44 -0.97 11.64
C PHE A 425 -2.71 -1.54 12.85
N LEU A 426 -2.02 -0.69 13.61
CA LEU A 426 -1.33 -1.04 14.84
C LEU A 426 -2.12 -0.54 16.06
N GLY A 427 -2.30 -1.40 17.07
CA GLY A 427 -2.98 -1.03 18.31
C GLY A 427 -2.03 -0.52 19.38
N ILE A 428 -2.29 0.69 19.90
CA ILE A 428 -1.48 1.27 20.98
C ILE A 428 -2.05 0.90 22.35
N ASN A 429 -1.19 0.41 23.24
CA ASN A 429 -1.53 -0.06 24.57
C ASN A 429 -0.72 0.67 25.65
N ALA A 430 -1.35 0.91 26.81
CA ALA A 430 -0.66 1.51 27.96
C ALA A 430 0.54 0.66 28.43
N THR A 431 0.47 -0.65 28.16
CA THR A 431 1.46 -1.65 28.56
C THR A 431 2.57 -1.83 27.52
N ASP A 432 2.53 -1.15 26.37
CA ASP A 432 3.65 -1.18 25.40
C ASP A 432 4.93 -0.64 26.07
N VAL A 433 4.81 0.33 26.98
CA VAL A 433 5.94 0.80 27.79
C VAL A 433 6.50 -0.26 28.73
N ASN A 434 5.69 -1.23 29.16
CA ASN A 434 6.18 -2.36 29.95
C ASN A 434 6.94 -3.38 29.09
N ILE A 435 6.79 -3.34 27.76
CA ILE A 435 7.69 -4.05 26.84
C ILE A 435 9.02 -3.29 26.76
N THR A 436 8.97 -1.97 26.57
CA THR A 436 10.17 -1.15 26.40
C THR A 436 11.01 -1.02 27.68
N ASN A 437 10.41 -1.15 28.88
CA ASN A 437 11.14 -1.06 30.15
C ASN A 437 11.52 -2.43 30.75
N GLY A 438 11.20 -3.55 30.08
CA GLY A 438 11.48 -4.92 30.56
C GLY A 438 10.52 -5.46 31.63
N GLY A 439 9.40 -4.78 31.88
CA GLY A 439 8.37 -5.14 32.86
C GLY A 439 7.59 -6.43 32.55
N TYR A 440 7.66 -6.94 31.32
CA TYR A 440 7.10 -8.26 30.94
C TYR A 440 7.97 -9.44 31.38
N GLY A 441 9.15 -9.18 31.94
CA GLY A 441 10.17 -10.16 32.29
C GLY A 441 11.48 -9.89 31.55
N ARG A 442 12.61 -10.38 32.08
CA ARG A 442 13.93 -10.23 31.46
C ARG A 442 14.01 -11.05 30.17
N THR A 443 13.65 -10.45 29.06
CA THR A 443 14.08 -10.88 27.72
C THR A 443 15.53 -10.46 27.50
N THR A 444 16.21 -11.02 26.50
CA THR A 444 17.52 -10.51 26.07
C THR A 444 17.26 -9.48 24.98
N LEU A 445 17.79 -8.27 25.13
CA LEU A 445 17.74 -7.26 24.07
C LEU A 445 18.55 -7.74 22.84
N PRO A 446 18.12 -7.41 21.60
CA PRO A 446 16.94 -6.62 21.26
C PRO A 446 15.62 -7.41 21.30
N VAL A 447 14.49 -6.71 21.48
CA VAL A 447 13.15 -7.33 21.60
C VAL A 447 12.18 -6.69 20.59
N LYS A 448 11.30 -7.49 19.97
CA LYS A 448 10.23 -6.97 19.10
C LYS A 448 9.19 -6.18 19.91
N CYS A 449 8.64 -5.10 19.35
CA CYS A 449 7.72 -4.20 20.05
C CYS A 449 6.26 -4.29 19.54
N GLY A 450 5.30 -3.88 20.37
CA GLY A 450 3.87 -3.87 20.04
C GLY A 450 3.15 -5.18 20.34
N LEU A 451 1.83 -5.12 20.50
CA LEU A 451 1.01 -6.25 20.99
C LEU A 451 -0.11 -6.72 20.08
N GLU A 452 -0.63 -5.87 19.20
CA GLU A 452 -1.77 -6.21 18.35
C GLU A 452 -1.81 -5.37 17.09
N ALA A 453 -2.33 -5.98 16.03
CA ALA A 453 -2.51 -5.34 14.74
C ALA A 453 -3.71 -5.95 13.99
N ALA A 454 -4.10 -5.28 12.92
CA ALA A 454 -4.97 -5.83 11.89
C ALA A 454 -4.35 -5.58 10.51
N GLY A 455 -4.56 -6.53 9.60
CA GLY A 455 -3.90 -6.56 8.30
C GLY A 455 -4.45 -7.62 7.37
N VAL A 456 -3.72 -7.87 6.29
CA VAL A 456 -4.07 -8.85 5.25
C VAL A 456 -3.11 -10.03 5.33
N VAL A 457 -3.60 -11.25 5.21
CA VAL A 457 -2.76 -12.45 5.16
C VAL A 457 -2.01 -12.48 3.83
N VAL A 458 -0.68 -12.62 3.86
CA VAL A 458 0.18 -12.65 2.66
C VAL A 458 0.93 -13.97 2.48
N ASP A 459 0.97 -14.81 3.52
CA ASP A 459 1.52 -16.17 3.44
C ASP A 459 0.82 -17.10 4.43
N VAL A 460 0.69 -18.38 4.09
CA VAL A 460 -0.03 -19.39 4.87
C VAL A 460 0.80 -20.67 4.94
N GLY A 461 1.14 -21.09 6.15
CA GLY A 461 1.97 -22.26 6.39
C GLY A 461 1.20 -23.57 6.34
N GLU A 462 1.95 -24.68 6.23
CA GLU A 462 1.39 -26.03 6.16
C GLU A 462 0.43 -26.33 7.33
N GLY A 463 -0.70 -26.99 7.04
CA GLY A 463 -1.67 -27.40 8.06
C GLY A 463 -2.70 -26.34 8.45
N VAL A 464 -2.67 -25.16 7.83
CA VAL A 464 -3.73 -24.15 7.94
C VAL A 464 -4.72 -24.32 6.78
N SER A 465 -5.96 -24.69 7.07
CA SER A 465 -7.00 -24.96 6.03
C SER A 465 -8.07 -23.88 5.92
N ASP A 466 -8.28 -23.10 6.99
CA ASP A 466 -9.45 -22.22 7.14
C ASP A 466 -9.09 -20.73 6.94
N ILE A 467 -7.85 -20.45 6.52
CA ILE A 467 -7.30 -19.11 6.27
C ILE A 467 -6.54 -19.13 4.95
N ASN A 468 -6.80 -18.15 4.11
CA ASN A 468 -6.19 -17.98 2.79
C ASN A 468 -5.42 -16.66 2.73
N VAL A 469 -4.45 -16.59 1.82
CA VAL A 469 -3.87 -15.31 1.39
C VAL A 469 -5.00 -14.37 0.92
N GLY A 470 -4.92 -13.10 1.29
CA GLY A 470 -5.96 -12.08 1.05
C GLY A 470 -6.99 -11.96 2.18
N ASP A 471 -7.04 -12.87 3.15
CA ASP A 471 -7.97 -12.75 4.28
C ASP A 471 -7.65 -11.54 5.16
N ASN A 472 -8.68 -10.78 5.56
CA ASN A 472 -8.55 -9.70 6.52
C ASN A 472 -8.56 -10.26 7.95
N VAL A 473 -7.51 -10.00 8.71
CA VAL A 473 -7.34 -10.54 10.05
C VAL A 473 -6.93 -9.49 11.07
N ALA A 474 -7.30 -9.73 12.34
CA ALA A 474 -6.73 -9.03 13.49
C ALA A 474 -6.17 -10.04 14.48
N TYR A 475 -5.07 -9.71 15.15
CA TYR A 475 -4.41 -10.62 16.07
C TYR A 475 -3.75 -9.88 17.23
N SER A 476 -3.39 -10.62 18.28
CA SER A 476 -2.49 -10.14 19.32
C SER A 476 -1.22 -10.99 19.40
N SER A 477 -0.06 -10.37 19.17
CA SER A 477 1.26 -10.99 19.26
C SER A 477 2.32 -9.94 19.60
N ILE A 478 3.36 -10.33 20.35
CA ILE A 478 4.52 -9.46 20.57
C ILE A 478 5.24 -9.28 19.22
N GLY A 479 5.55 -8.03 18.88
CA GLY A 479 6.17 -7.67 17.61
C GLY A 479 5.22 -7.10 16.59
N ALA A 480 3.96 -6.86 16.95
CA ALA A 480 2.96 -6.28 16.07
C ALA A 480 3.33 -4.90 15.52
N PHE A 481 4.26 -4.14 16.14
CA PHE A 481 4.78 -2.91 15.54
C PHE A 481 5.79 -3.25 14.43
N SER A 482 5.29 -3.86 13.37
CA SER A 482 6.00 -4.25 12.16
C SER A 482 5.09 -4.10 10.95
N GLU A 483 5.66 -3.98 9.76
CA GLU A 483 4.89 -4.04 8.51
C GLU A 483 4.40 -5.47 8.25
N TYR A 484 5.21 -6.49 8.59
CA TYR A 484 4.85 -7.89 8.46
C TYR A 484 5.11 -8.66 9.76
N LEU A 485 4.26 -9.62 10.09
CA LEU A 485 4.51 -10.50 11.22
C LEU A 485 3.95 -11.91 10.97
N GLU A 486 4.78 -12.91 11.26
CA GLU A 486 4.32 -14.29 11.38
C GLU A 486 3.55 -14.48 12.70
N VAL A 487 2.34 -15.05 12.61
CA VAL A 487 1.47 -15.30 13.76
C VAL A 487 0.80 -16.67 13.65
N PRO A 488 0.51 -17.35 14.78
CA PRO A 488 -0.25 -18.59 14.75
C PRO A 488 -1.66 -18.38 14.21
N ALA A 489 -2.08 -19.20 13.24
CA ALA A 489 -3.42 -19.19 12.66
C ALA A 489 -4.52 -19.32 13.72
N SER A 490 -4.22 -19.99 14.85
CA SER A 490 -5.14 -20.17 15.98
C SER A 490 -5.41 -18.90 16.82
N LYS A 491 -4.68 -17.81 16.59
CA LYS A 491 -4.73 -16.59 17.42
C LYS A 491 -5.35 -15.37 16.73
N ILE A 492 -6.00 -15.58 15.59
CA ILE A 492 -6.52 -14.50 14.76
C ILE A 492 -8.04 -14.40 14.82
N ILE A 493 -8.55 -13.22 14.46
CA ILE A 493 -9.95 -12.94 14.16
C ILE A 493 -10.02 -12.70 12.66
N LYS A 494 -10.75 -13.54 11.92
CA LYS A 494 -11.10 -13.23 10.52
C LYS A 494 -12.23 -12.20 10.47
N SER A 495 -12.18 -11.32 9.49
CA SER A 495 -13.25 -10.36 9.18
C SER A 495 -13.48 -10.31 7.68
N PRO A 496 -14.72 -10.10 7.21
CA PRO A 496 -14.98 -9.84 5.79
C PRO A 496 -14.28 -8.58 5.29
N GLU A 497 -14.21 -7.55 6.14
CA GLU A 497 -13.60 -6.25 5.82
C GLU A 497 -12.46 -5.94 6.78
N LEU A 498 -11.40 -5.33 6.26
CA LEU A 498 -10.32 -4.82 7.07
C LEU A 498 -10.75 -3.53 7.77
N SER A 499 -10.78 -3.56 9.10
CA SER A 499 -11.25 -2.41 9.88
C SER A 499 -10.39 -2.19 11.14
N PRO A 500 -10.07 -0.93 11.48
CA PRO A 500 -9.38 -0.61 12.73
C PRO A 500 -10.21 -0.99 13.97
N ALA A 501 -11.53 -1.18 13.81
CA ALA A 501 -12.42 -1.62 14.89
C ALA A 501 -12.19 -3.08 15.32
N LEU A 502 -11.49 -3.88 14.52
CA LEU A 502 -11.13 -5.27 14.87
C LEU A 502 -10.01 -5.32 15.90
N VAL A 503 -9.04 -4.42 15.80
CA VAL A 503 -7.85 -4.36 16.66
C VAL A 503 -8.23 -4.43 18.15
N PRO A 504 -9.07 -3.52 18.70
CA PRO A 504 -9.40 -3.53 20.14
C PRO A 504 -10.09 -4.82 20.63
N LEU A 505 -10.59 -5.69 19.76
CA LEU A 505 -11.16 -6.96 20.18
C LEU A 505 -10.10 -7.95 20.66
N THR A 506 -8.90 -7.90 20.07
CA THR A 506 -7.84 -8.90 20.27
C THR A 506 -7.17 -8.82 21.64
N VAL A 507 -7.03 -7.61 22.19
CA VAL A 507 -6.48 -7.39 23.55
C VAL A 507 -7.53 -6.83 24.49
N CYS A 508 -8.14 -5.69 24.16
CA CYS A 508 -8.95 -4.93 25.10
C CYS A 508 -10.27 -5.64 25.45
N ALA A 509 -11.08 -6.02 24.45
CA ALA A 509 -12.39 -6.62 24.69
C ALA A 509 -12.29 -7.99 25.39
N VAL A 510 -11.39 -8.86 24.91
CA VAL A 510 -11.15 -10.19 25.51
C VAL A 510 -10.67 -10.05 26.95
N SER A 511 -9.75 -9.12 27.24
CA SER A 511 -9.27 -8.87 28.60
C SER A 511 -10.39 -8.39 29.52
N ALA A 512 -11.25 -7.48 29.08
CA ALA A 512 -12.39 -7.02 29.87
C ALA A 512 -13.38 -8.18 30.16
N SER A 513 -13.71 -8.96 29.14
CA SER A 513 -14.64 -10.08 29.23
C SER A 513 -14.15 -11.16 30.20
N LEU A 514 -12.87 -11.55 30.09
CA LEU A 514 -12.25 -12.52 31.00
C LEU A 514 -12.13 -11.98 32.43
N ALA A 515 -11.70 -10.74 32.59
CA ALA A 515 -11.54 -10.14 33.90
C ALA A 515 -12.88 -10.06 34.65
N LEU A 516 -13.94 -9.59 33.99
CA LEU A 516 -15.27 -9.51 34.58
C LEU A 516 -15.83 -10.89 34.95
N GLU A 517 -15.63 -11.89 34.10
CA GLU A 517 -16.17 -13.24 34.31
C GLU A 517 -15.34 -14.04 35.32
N LYS A 518 -14.02 -14.16 35.11
CA LYS A 518 -13.17 -15.08 35.89
C LYS A 518 -12.70 -14.48 37.22
N ALA A 519 -12.23 -13.24 37.21
CA ALA A 519 -11.78 -12.55 38.43
C ALA A 519 -12.97 -11.89 39.14
N GLY A 520 -13.78 -11.14 38.39
CA GLY A 520 -14.94 -10.44 38.92
C GLY A 520 -16.06 -11.37 39.37
N GLN A 521 -16.26 -12.50 38.69
CA GLN A 521 -17.44 -13.35 38.87
C GLN A 521 -18.72 -12.50 38.81
N MET A 522 -18.76 -11.57 37.86
CA MET A 522 -19.82 -10.57 37.71
C MET A 522 -21.18 -11.25 37.60
N LYS A 523 -22.15 -10.73 38.35
CA LYS A 523 -23.55 -11.16 38.29
C LYS A 523 -24.41 -10.02 37.72
N SER A 524 -25.72 -10.24 37.63
CA SER A 524 -26.70 -9.21 37.31
C SER A 524 -27.19 -8.47 38.55
N ASN A 525 -27.71 -7.26 38.37
CA ASN A 525 -28.22 -6.38 39.44
C ASN A 525 -27.15 -5.95 40.48
N GLU A 526 -25.89 -5.88 40.05
CA GLU A 526 -24.77 -5.38 40.84
C GLU A 526 -24.49 -3.90 40.52
N THR A 527 -23.93 -3.16 41.47
CA THR A 527 -23.31 -1.85 41.24
C THR A 527 -21.86 -2.05 40.80
N VAL A 528 -21.58 -1.78 39.52
CA VAL A 528 -20.29 -2.00 38.89
C VAL A 528 -19.58 -0.68 38.64
N PHE A 529 -18.37 -0.51 39.19
CA PHE A 529 -17.51 0.63 38.93
C PHE A 529 -16.45 0.30 37.89
N VAL A 530 -16.21 1.20 36.92
CA VAL A 530 -15.14 1.07 35.94
C VAL A 530 -14.27 2.33 35.95
N SER A 531 -12.98 2.15 36.25
CA SER A 531 -11.96 3.19 36.09
C SER A 531 -11.51 3.31 34.63
N ALA A 532 -11.00 4.49 34.23
CA ALA A 532 -10.60 4.77 32.83
C ALA A 532 -11.68 4.33 31.81
N ALA A 533 -12.95 4.54 32.16
CA ALA A 533 -14.09 3.88 31.52
C ALA A 533 -14.24 4.22 30.03
N ALA A 534 -13.82 5.41 29.61
CA ALA A 534 -13.87 5.84 28.20
C ALA A 534 -12.65 5.40 27.39
N GLY A 535 -11.69 4.67 27.99
CA GLY A 535 -10.48 4.21 27.33
C GLY A 535 -10.66 2.89 26.59
N ALA A 536 -9.56 2.40 26.01
CA ALA A 536 -9.53 1.24 25.12
C ALA A 536 -10.18 -0.04 25.69
N THR A 537 -9.85 -0.42 26.93
CA THR A 537 -10.46 -1.58 27.61
C THR A 537 -11.73 -1.20 28.40
N GLY A 538 -11.73 -0.02 29.04
CA GLY A 538 -12.84 0.44 29.87
C GLY A 538 -14.17 0.49 29.12
N GLN A 539 -14.15 0.88 27.84
CA GLN A 539 -15.35 0.93 27.00
C GLN A 539 -16.04 -0.43 26.87
N PHE A 540 -15.29 -1.54 26.88
CA PHE A 540 -15.88 -2.87 26.82
C PHE A 540 -16.36 -3.30 28.19
N ALA A 541 -15.61 -3.00 29.26
CA ALA A 541 -16.01 -3.33 30.61
C ALA A 541 -17.37 -2.70 30.98
N VAL A 542 -17.59 -1.43 30.63
CA VAL A 542 -18.89 -0.77 30.88
C VAL A 542 -20.01 -1.41 30.07
N GLN A 543 -19.80 -1.66 28.77
CA GLN A 543 -20.83 -2.24 27.91
C GLN A 543 -21.20 -3.66 28.33
N LEU A 544 -20.20 -4.50 28.66
CA LEU A 544 -20.44 -5.86 29.12
C LEU A 544 -21.17 -5.89 30.47
N ALA A 545 -20.84 -4.98 31.39
CA ALA A 545 -21.57 -4.85 32.65
C ALA A 545 -23.03 -4.39 32.41
N LYS A 546 -23.27 -3.44 31.50
CA LYS A 546 -24.63 -3.03 31.10
C LYS A 546 -25.41 -4.18 30.48
N LEU A 547 -24.81 -4.93 29.56
CA LEU A 547 -25.42 -6.11 28.93
C LEU A 547 -25.75 -7.21 29.94
N ALA A 548 -25.01 -7.31 31.05
CA ALA A 548 -25.30 -8.23 32.15
C ALA A 548 -26.42 -7.73 33.08
N GLY A 549 -27.03 -6.57 32.83
CA GLY A 549 -28.12 -6.01 33.64
C GLY A 549 -27.65 -5.29 34.91
N ASN A 550 -26.45 -4.72 34.89
CA ASN A 550 -25.90 -4.00 36.05
C ASN A 550 -26.15 -2.49 35.99
N HIS A 551 -26.06 -1.86 37.17
CA HIS A 551 -25.91 -0.42 37.31
C HIS A 551 -24.42 -0.08 37.22
N VAL A 552 -24.04 0.77 36.27
CA VAL A 552 -22.64 1.01 35.92
C VAL A 552 -22.24 2.45 36.19
N ILE A 553 -21.17 2.61 36.96
CA ILE A 553 -20.48 3.87 37.26
C ILE A 553 -19.19 3.89 36.45
N GLY A 554 -18.95 4.97 35.69
CA GLY A 554 -17.77 5.09 34.82
C GLY A 554 -16.96 6.36 35.12
N ALA A 555 -15.72 6.21 35.57
CA ALA A 555 -14.84 7.35 35.84
C ALA A 555 -13.99 7.74 34.62
N CYS A 556 -13.97 9.03 34.27
CA CYS A 556 -13.22 9.59 33.14
C CYS A 556 -12.72 11.02 33.39
N SER A 557 -11.94 11.56 32.45
CA SER A 557 -11.14 12.79 32.64
C SER A 557 -11.65 14.04 31.90
N SER A 558 -12.77 13.96 31.17
CA SER A 558 -13.34 15.10 30.43
C SER A 558 -14.85 14.94 30.22
N ASP A 559 -15.53 16.05 29.93
CA ASP A 559 -16.97 16.04 29.66
C ASP A 559 -17.28 15.33 28.33
N GLU A 560 -16.41 15.43 27.33
CA GLU A 560 -16.52 14.67 26.08
C GLU A 560 -16.54 13.16 26.34
N LYS A 561 -15.71 12.68 27.28
CA LYS A 561 -15.72 11.29 27.73
C LYS A 561 -16.98 10.95 28.53
N VAL A 562 -17.53 11.89 29.29
CA VAL A 562 -18.84 11.71 29.95
C VAL A 562 -19.92 11.46 28.91
N GLU A 563 -20.00 12.27 27.86
CA GLU A 563 -20.98 12.10 26.77
C GLU A 563 -20.77 10.78 26.03
N TYR A 564 -19.52 10.41 25.75
CA TYR A 564 -19.20 9.10 25.18
C TYR A 564 -19.71 7.95 26.07
N LEU A 565 -19.47 8.00 27.38
CA LEU A 565 -19.95 6.97 28.31
C LEU A 565 -21.48 6.90 28.39
N LYS A 566 -22.18 8.04 28.36
CA LYS A 566 -23.64 8.07 28.25
C LYS A 566 -24.12 7.36 26.97
N SER A 567 -23.42 7.56 25.85
CA SER A 567 -23.74 6.89 24.57
C SER A 567 -23.55 5.36 24.60
N LEU A 568 -22.78 4.85 25.58
CA LEU A 568 -22.60 3.42 25.85
C LEU A 568 -23.59 2.88 26.91
N GLY A 569 -24.50 3.73 27.42
CA GLY A 569 -25.50 3.36 28.41
C GLY A 569 -25.00 3.35 29.85
N VAL A 570 -23.87 4.01 30.16
CA VAL A 570 -23.39 4.14 31.54
C VAL A 570 -24.36 4.99 32.36
N ASP A 571 -24.79 4.46 33.51
CA ASP A 571 -25.80 5.10 34.36
C ASP A 571 -25.24 6.32 35.11
N ARG A 572 -23.99 6.22 35.58
CA ARG A 572 -23.31 7.33 36.28
C ARG A 572 -21.89 7.55 35.76
N PRO A 573 -21.72 8.29 34.66
CA PRO A 573 -20.40 8.80 34.28
C PRO A 573 -19.96 9.89 35.26
N ILE A 574 -18.68 9.86 35.67
CA ILE A 574 -18.08 10.82 36.60
C ILE A 574 -16.85 11.42 35.93
N ASN A 575 -16.84 12.76 35.77
CA ASN A 575 -15.62 13.48 35.41
C ASN A 575 -14.84 13.78 36.70
N TYR A 576 -13.85 12.95 37.03
CA TYR A 576 -13.11 13.06 38.29
C TYR A 576 -12.22 14.32 38.37
N LYS A 577 -12.09 15.10 37.29
CA LYS A 577 -11.43 16.42 37.32
C LYS A 577 -12.37 17.54 37.77
N LYS A 578 -13.68 17.31 37.80
CA LYS A 578 -14.70 18.28 38.19
C LYS A 578 -15.49 17.86 39.43
N GLU A 579 -15.58 16.56 39.67
CA GLU A 579 -16.30 15.99 40.81
C GLU A 579 -15.31 15.21 41.71
N ASP A 580 -15.45 15.36 43.03
CA ASP A 580 -14.74 14.51 43.98
C ASP A 580 -15.35 13.10 43.94
N LEU A 581 -14.61 12.17 43.32
CA LEU A 581 -15.03 10.80 43.13
C LEU A 581 -15.43 10.13 44.46
N ASN A 582 -14.64 10.29 45.52
CA ASN A 582 -14.91 9.63 46.80
C ASN A 582 -16.18 10.20 47.44
N ALA A 583 -16.36 11.53 47.38
CA ALA A 583 -17.57 12.18 47.89
C ALA A 583 -18.83 11.76 47.11
N VAL A 584 -18.73 11.67 45.78
CA VAL A 584 -19.82 11.18 44.91
C VAL A 584 -20.18 9.74 45.26
N LEU A 585 -19.19 8.84 45.30
CA LEU A 585 -19.41 7.42 45.61
C LEU A 585 -20.09 7.24 46.98
N LYS A 586 -19.59 7.93 48.00
CA LYS A 586 -20.15 7.85 49.36
C LYS A 586 -21.58 8.37 49.46
N LYS A 587 -21.90 9.42 48.71
CA LYS A 587 -23.22 10.08 48.76
C LYS A 587 -24.26 9.33 47.94
N GLU A 588 -23.92 8.95 46.71
CA GLU A 588 -24.86 8.37 45.75
C GLU A 588 -24.98 6.84 45.89
N TYR A 589 -23.95 6.18 46.43
CA TYR A 589 -23.89 4.73 46.58
C TYR A 589 -23.59 4.31 48.03
N PRO A 590 -24.47 4.63 49.00
CA PRO A 590 -24.24 4.34 50.42
C PRO A 590 -24.15 2.84 50.74
N SER A 591 -24.71 1.98 49.88
CA SER A 591 -24.56 0.51 49.97
C SER A 591 -23.22 0.00 49.44
N GLY A 592 -22.47 0.86 48.76
CA GLY A 592 -21.16 0.58 48.19
C GLY A 592 -21.19 -0.04 46.78
N ILE A 593 -20.00 -0.32 46.27
CA ILE A 593 -19.75 -0.93 44.96
C ILE A 593 -19.58 -2.45 45.11
N ASP A 594 -20.33 -3.26 44.35
CA ASP A 594 -20.26 -4.72 44.41
C ASP A 594 -19.07 -5.29 43.62
N LEU A 595 -18.75 -4.64 42.50
CA LEU A 595 -17.64 -5.02 41.62
C LEU A 595 -16.95 -3.79 41.05
N ALA A 596 -15.63 -3.72 41.16
CA ALA A 596 -14.82 -2.67 40.53
C ALA A 596 -13.83 -3.26 39.52
N PHE A 597 -13.82 -2.69 38.32
CA PHE A 597 -12.79 -2.87 37.30
C PHE A 597 -11.77 -1.73 37.42
N GLU A 598 -10.67 -1.97 38.14
CA GLU A 598 -9.69 -0.95 38.52
C GLU A 598 -8.37 -1.14 37.76
N GLY A 599 -7.99 -0.15 36.96
CA GLY A 599 -6.82 -0.19 36.07
C GLY A 599 -5.91 1.03 36.18
N VAL A 600 -6.22 1.98 37.08
CA VAL A 600 -5.51 3.25 37.22
C VAL A 600 -4.55 3.23 38.41
N GLY A 601 -4.98 2.72 39.57
CA GLY A 601 -4.23 2.78 40.83
C GLY A 601 -4.32 4.12 41.56
N GLY A 602 -3.49 4.32 42.59
CA GLY A 602 -3.40 5.57 43.35
C GLY A 602 -4.72 6.01 44.02
N ASP A 603 -5.05 7.30 43.92
CA ASP A 603 -6.25 7.87 44.54
C ASP A 603 -7.56 7.30 44.00
N MET A 604 -7.58 6.86 42.72
CA MET A 604 -8.72 6.16 42.12
C MET A 604 -9.01 4.86 42.88
N PHE A 605 -7.99 4.03 43.06
CA PHE A 605 -8.09 2.78 43.80
C PHE A 605 -8.50 3.02 45.26
N LYS A 606 -7.98 4.07 45.89
CA LYS A 606 -8.36 4.46 47.26
C LYS A 606 -9.83 4.86 47.37
N ALA A 607 -10.33 5.68 46.46
CA ALA A 607 -11.74 6.06 46.45
C ALA A 607 -12.67 4.84 46.26
N VAL A 608 -12.29 3.90 45.39
CA VAL A 608 -13.05 2.65 45.18
C VAL A 608 -13.04 1.78 46.44
N LEU A 609 -11.86 1.56 47.03
CA LEU A 609 -11.72 0.74 48.24
C LEU A 609 -12.51 1.30 49.42
N ASP A 610 -12.57 2.62 49.55
CA ASP A 610 -13.28 3.30 50.64
C ASP A 610 -14.80 3.17 50.52
N ASN A 611 -15.29 2.90 49.30
CA ASN A 611 -16.71 2.78 48.97
C ASN A 611 -17.09 1.39 48.46
N ILE A 612 -16.28 0.37 48.74
CA ILE A 612 -16.61 -1.01 48.37
C ILE A 612 -17.74 -1.56 49.26
N ALA A 613 -18.69 -2.28 48.66
CA ALA A 613 -19.79 -2.94 49.34
C ALA A 613 -19.29 -4.09 50.23
N ILE A 614 -20.16 -4.57 51.14
CA ILE A 614 -19.89 -5.81 51.87
C ILE A 614 -19.85 -6.97 50.85
N PHE A 615 -18.81 -7.80 50.93
CA PHE A 615 -18.48 -8.85 49.94
C PHE A 615 -18.08 -8.33 48.55
N GLY A 616 -17.89 -7.02 48.40
CA GLY A 616 -17.51 -6.42 47.14
C GLY A 616 -16.12 -6.88 46.67
N ARG A 617 -15.90 -6.77 45.36
CA ARG A 617 -14.72 -7.31 44.68
C ARG A 617 -14.06 -6.23 43.87
N ILE A 618 -12.74 -6.08 44.01
CA ILE A 618 -11.94 -5.17 43.19
C ILE A 618 -11.05 -6.02 42.31
N ILE A 619 -11.27 -5.97 41.00
CA ILE A 619 -10.37 -6.52 40.01
C ILE A 619 -9.20 -5.55 39.86
N VAL A 620 -8.00 -6.02 40.18
CA VAL A 620 -6.75 -5.30 39.89
C VAL A 620 -6.36 -5.67 38.45
N PHE A 621 -6.76 -4.82 37.52
CA PHE A 621 -6.53 -4.99 36.07
C PHE A 621 -5.20 -4.37 35.61
N GLY A 622 -4.77 -3.29 36.25
CA GLY A 622 -3.55 -2.58 35.91
C GLY A 622 -3.34 -1.35 36.79
N ASN A 623 -2.21 -0.67 36.57
CA ASN A 623 -1.74 0.41 37.44
C ASN A 623 -1.24 1.59 36.59
N CYS A 624 -2.02 2.01 35.58
CA CYS A 624 -1.47 2.84 34.50
C CYS A 624 -0.88 4.19 34.94
N SER A 625 -1.30 4.73 36.09
CA SER A 625 -0.72 5.94 36.68
C SER A 625 0.74 5.76 37.14
N HIS A 626 1.22 4.52 37.27
CA HIS A 626 2.55 4.18 37.76
C HIS A 626 3.47 3.65 36.64
N TYR A 627 3.02 3.62 35.38
CA TYR A 627 3.85 3.14 34.26
C TYR A 627 4.89 4.19 33.81
N HIS A 628 4.76 5.45 34.27
CA HIS A 628 5.70 6.55 34.01
C HIS A 628 6.02 7.34 35.30
N GLY A 629 7.32 7.56 35.57
CA GLY A 629 7.82 8.39 36.68
C GLY A 629 8.15 7.63 37.98
N ASP A 630 8.71 8.36 38.96
CA ASP A 630 8.94 7.85 40.32
C ASP A 630 7.60 7.74 41.06
N ALA A 631 7.03 6.54 41.07
CA ALA A 631 5.86 6.25 41.86
C ALA A 631 6.21 6.31 43.36
N GLY A 632 5.67 7.30 44.06
CA GLY A 632 5.79 7.42 45.51
C GLY A 632 5.23 6.18 46.21
N ASN A 633 6.11 5.39 46.82
CA ASN A 633 5.70 4.32 47.72
C ASN A 633 5.13 4.95 49.00
N ASP A 634 3.83 4.79 49.27
CA ASP A 634 3.27 4.97 50.62
C ASP A 634 3.29 3.60 51.35
N PRO A 635 4.30 3.34 52.21
CA PRO A 635 4.41 2.07 52.92
C PRO A 635 3.26 1.82 53.91
N GLN A 636 2.46 2.83 54.30
CA GLN A 636 1.32 2.63 55.21
C GLN A 636 0.05 2.16 54.50
N TYR A 637 -0.03 2.30 53.18
CA TYR A 637 -1.26 2.04 52.44
C TYR A 637 -1.68 0.56 52.52
N GLY A 638 -0.72 -0.38 52.54
CA GLY A 638 -1.02 -1.82 52.69
C GLY A 638 -1.72 -2.20 54.00
N TYR A 639 -1.40 -1.54 55.12
CA TYR A 639 -2.05 -1.82 56.41
C TYR A 639 -3.49 -1.28 56.45
N GLN A 640 -3.72 -0.05 55.95
CA GLN A 640 -5.05 0.54 55.89
C GLN A 640 -5.98 -0.25 54.96
N GLN A 641 -5.44 -0.80 53.87
CA GLN A 641 -6.16 -1.71 52.99
C GLN A 641 -6.67 -2.95 53.75
N ASN A 642 -5.79 -3.64 54.49
CA ASN A 642 -6.17 -4.85 55.22
C ASN A 642 -7.37 -4.65 56.16
N ARG A 643 -7.39 -3.54 56.90
CA ARG A 643 -8.50 -3.26 57.82
C ARG A 643 -9.82 -3.00 57.09
N LYS A 644 -9.79 -2.24 55.99
CA LYS A 644 -11.00 -1.95 55.18
C LYS A 644 -11.56 -3.22 54.54
N MET A 645 -10.67 -4.04 53.97
CA MET A 645 -11.03 -5.33 53.38
C MET A 645 -11.66 -6.27 54.41
N GLN A 646 -11.05 -6.39 55.60
CA GLN A 646 -11.58 -7.20 56.70
C GLN A 646 -12.97 -6.74 57.14
N LEU A 647 -13.18 -5.44 57.33
CA LEU A 647 -14.47 -4.89 57.80
C LEU A 647 -15.61 -5.07 56.80
N ARG A 648 -15.30 -5.20 55.51
CA ARG A 648 -16.28 -5.39 54.44
C ARG A 648 -16.35 -6.82 53.94
N SER A 649 -15.51 -7.73 54.42
CA SER A 649 -15.33 -9.06 53.80
C SER A 649 -15.09 -8.96 52.29
N ALA A 650 -14.45 -7.88 51.85
CA ALA A 650 -14.20 -7.60 50.44
C ALA A 650 -13.00 -8.42 49.94
N SER A 651 -12.80 -8.47 48.61
CA SER A 651 -11.64 -9.14 48.01
C SER A 651 -10.94 -8.32 46.93
N LEU A 652 -9.62 -8.37 46.92
CA LEU A 652 -8.75 -7.84 45.88
C LEU A 652 -8.31 -9.00 45.00
N ARG A 653 -8.58 -8.92 43.70
CA ARG A 653 -8.43 -10.03 42.77
C ARG A 653 -7.58 -9.58 41.60
N GLY A 654 -6.32 -10.04 41.58
CA GLY A 654 -5.45 -9.81 40.44
C GLY A 654 -5.99 -10.50 39.20
N PHE A 655 -5.94 -9.81 38.06
CA PHE A 655 -6.22 -10.40 36.77
C PHE A 655 -5.00 -10.26 35.87
N GLN A 656 -4.62 -11.36 35.22
CA GLN A 656 -3.59 -11.33 34.19
C GLN A 656 -4.03 -12.25 33.05
N ARG A 657 -4.22 -11.67 31.85
CA ARG A 657 -4.76 -12.35 30.67
C ARG A 657 -3.99 -13.64 30.36
N ARG A 658 -2.66 -13.62 30.47
CA ARG A 658 -1.77 -14.76 30.15
C ARG A 658 -2.07 -16.04 30.94
N HIS A 659 -2.84 -15.97 32.03
CA HIS A 659 -3.24 -17.14 32.82
C HIS A 659 -4.54 -17.79 32.31
N HIS A 660 -5.16 -17.25 31.25
CA HIS A 660 -6.45 -17.70 30.70
C HIS A 660 -6.44 -18.13 29.21
N PRO A 661 -5.36 -18.71 28.65
CA PRO A 661 -5.28 -18.98 27.21
C PRO A 661 -6.36 -19.97 26.71
N LYS A 662 -6.87 -20.83 27.59
CA LYS A 662 -7.94 -21.80 27.25
C LYS A 662 -9.33 -21.18 27.15
N ASP A 663 -9.55 -20.07 27.86
CA ASP A 663 -10.84 -19.38 27.88
C ASP A 663 -10.93 -18.35 26.73
N GLU A 664 -9.80 -17.80 26.28
CA GLU A 664 -9.75 -16.72 25.28
C GLU A 664 -10.58 -16.96 24.01
N PRO A 665 -10.50 -18.14 23.33
CA PRO A 665 -11.23 -18.36 22.08
C PRO A 665 -12.75 -18.25 22.24
N GLU A 666 -13.31 -18.76 23.34
CA GLU A 666 -14.75 -18.70 23.63
C GLU A 666 -15.19 -17.25 23.86
N HIS A 667 -14.43 -16.51 24.69
CA HIS A 667 -14.71 -15.11 24.96
C HIS A 667 -14.64 -14.27 23.69
N LEU A 668 -13.64 -14.51 22.85
CA LEU A 668 -13.45 -13.77 21.62
C LEU A 668 -14.59 -14.02 20.62
N LYS A 669 -15.00 -15.29 20.45
CA LYS A 669 -16.16 -15.67 19.63
C LYS A 669 -17.44 -14.96 20.10
N ARG A 670 -17.69 -14.91 21.41
CA ARG A 670 -18.84 -14.19 21.99
C ARG A 670 -18.79 -12.70 21.70
N LEU A 671 -17.62 -12.08 21.82
CA LEU A 671 -17.43 -10.64 21.59
C LEU A 671 -17.62 -10.26 20.12
N VAL A 672 -17.03 -11.01 19.18
CA VAL A 672 -17.22 -10.79 17.75
C VAL A 672 -18.70 -10.87 17.38
N LYS A 673 -19.42 -11.88 17.91
CA LYS A 673 -20.87 -12.00 17.72
C LYS A 673 -21.63 -10.78 18.24
N LEU A 674 -21.29 -10.26 19.43
CA LEU A 674 -21.94 -9.06 19.97
C LEU A 674 -21.68 -7.81 19.12
N VAL A 675 -20.50 -7.68 18.51
CA VAL A 675 -20.17 -6.60 17.58
C VAL A 675 -21.00 -6.74 16.30
N GLN A 676 -21.05 -7.94 15.72
CA GLN A 676 -21.85 -8.22 14.51
C GLN A 676 -23.35 -7.97 14.73
N GLU A 677 -23.87 -8.26 15.93
CA GLU A 677 -25.25 -7.97 16.32
C GLU A 677 -25.49 -6.49 16.68
N GLY A 678 -24.46 -5.62 16.62
CA GLY A 678 -24.56 -4.22 17.00
C GLY A 678 -24.76 -3.96 18.50
N LYS A 679 -24.61 -4.98 19.35
CA LYS A 679 -24.79 -4.91 20.81
C LYS A 679 -23.54 -4.44 21.55
N LEU A 680 -22.38 -4.54 20.90
CA LEU A 680 -21.09 -4.09 21.44
C LEU A 680 -20.40 -3.18 20.44
N LYS A 681 -20.07 -1.97 20.85
CA LYS A 681 -19.31 -1.00 20.06
C LYS A 681 -17.83 -1.13 20.35
N ALA A 682 -17.03 -1.35 19.31
CA ALA A 682 -15.58 -1.35 19.36
C ALA A 682 -15.04 0.04 18.98
N GLY A 683 -15.05 0.97 19.94
CA GLY A 683 -14.67 2.36 19.70
C GLY A 683 -13.16 2.53 19.46
N VAL A 684 -12.85 3.26 18.40
CA VAL A 684 -11.52 3.71 18.02
C VAL A 684 -11.45 5.23 18.22
N ASP A 685 -10.32 5.73 18.72
CA ASP A 685 -10.09 7.16 18.86
C ASP A 685 -10.09 7.82 17.48
N PRO A 686 -10.79 8.95 17.30
CA PRO A 686 -10.91 9.58 15.98
C PRO A 686 -9.61 10.22 15.49
N THR A 687 -8.60 10.36 16.34
CA THR A 687 -7.30 10.94 15.96
C THR A 687 -6.52 9.96 15.10
N VAL A 688 -6.17 10.37 13.89
CA VAL A 688 -5.40 9.56 12.94
C VAL A 688 -3.89 9.76 13.17
N PHE A 689 -3.19 8.66 13.40
CA PHE A 689 -1.72 8.58 13.40
C PHE A 689 -1.27 7.72 12.22
N LYS A 690 -0.17 8.09 11.56
CA LYS A 690 0.33 7.40 10.36
C LYS A 690 1.79 7.02 10.52
N GLY A 691 2.17 5.85 10.01
CA GLY A 691 3.54 5.32 10.03
C GLY A 691 4.06 5.02 11.43
N PHE A 692 5.25 4.41 11.52
CA PHE A 692 5.90 4.14 12.80
C PHE A 692 6.17 5.40 13.62
N GLU A 693 6.41 6.52 12.94
CA GLU A 693 6.58 7.86 13.50
C GLU A 693 5.31 8.38 14.21
N GLY A 694 4.15 7.77 13.92
CA GLY A 694 2.89 8.02 14.60
C GLY A 694 2.79 7.38 15.99
N ILE A 695 3.56 6.32 16.27
CA ILE A 695 3.49 5.57 17.54
C ILE A 695 3.84 6.44 18.76
N PRO A 696 4.95 7.20 18.77
CA PRO A 696 5.28 8.06 19.91
C PRO A 696 4.19 9.10 20.20
N LYS A 697 3.64 9.73 19.14
CA LYS A 697 2.56 10.73 19.27
C LYS A 697 1.27 10.11 19.82
N ALA A 698 0.96 8.87 19.42
CA ALA A 698 -0.19 8.14 19.95
C ALA A 698 0.01 7.78 21.43
N LEU A 699 1.21 7.35 21.83
CA LEU A 699 1.56 7.11 23.23
C LEU A 699 1.47 8.39 24.07
N GLU A 700 1.98 9.53 23.56
CA GLU A 700 1.83 10.84 24.22
C GLU A 700 0.35 11.19 24.46
N ARG A 701 -0.52 10.97 23.46
CA ARG A 701 -1.97 11.19 23.58
C ARG A 701 -2.60 10.28 24.64
N LEU A 702 -2.16 9.01 24.71
CA LEU A 702 -2.61 8.05 25.70
C LEU A 702 -2.26 8.52 27.13
N TYR A 703 -0.99 8.87 27.37
CA TYR A 703 -0.51 9.29 28.69
C TYR A 703 -1.00 10.68 29.09
N ALA A 704 -1.28 11.55 28.13
CA ALA A 704 -2.02 12.80 28.36
C ALA A 704 -3.52 12.56 28.69
N GLN A 705 -3.96 11.30 28.72
CA GLN A 705 -5.34 10.88 29.01
C GLN A 705 -6.35 11.54 28.07
N LYS A 706 -5.99 11.77 26.81
CA LYS A 706 -6.84 12.45 25.83
C LYS A 706 -7.66 11.50 24.97
N ASN A 707 -7.32 10.22 24.95
CA ASN A 707 -8.00 9.27 24.07
C ASN A 707 -9.42 8.91 24.50
N ILE A 708 -10.29 8.67 23.52
CA ILE A 708 -11.62 8.06 23.66
C ILE A 708 -11.61 6.77 22.84
N GLY A 709 -11.79 5.63 23.49
CA GLY A 709 -11.62 4.33 22.85
C GLY A 709 -10.15 3.96 22.59
N LYS A 710 -9.93 3.11 21.59
CA LYS A 710 -8.63 2.53 21.23
C LYS A 710 -7.84 3.44 20.29
N LEU A 711 -6.59 3.73 20.64
CA LEU A 711 -5.68 4.42 19.74
C LEU A 711 -5.12 3.45 18.70
N ILE A 712 -5.14 3.89 17.45
CA ILE A 712 -4.68 3.14 16.28
C ILE A 712 -3.68 3.98 15.50
N VAL A 713 -2.63 3.34 15.00
CA VAL A 713 -1.71 3.90 14.01
C VAL A 713 -1.95 3.17 12.69
N ARG A 714 -2.15 3.91 11.60
CA ARG A 714 -2.29 3.35 10.25
C ARG A 714 -0.90 3.22 9.62
N LEU A 715 -0.60 2.06 9.05
CA LEU A 715 0.59 1.85 8.22
C LEU A 715 0.29 2.19 6.77
#